data_AF-A0AA38PHP6-F1
#
_entry.id   AF-A0AA38PHP6-F1
#
_cell.length_a   1.000
_cell.length_b   1.000
_cell.length_c   1.000
_cell.angle_alpha   90.00
_cell.angle_beta   90.00
_cell.angle_gamma   90.00
#
_symmetry.space_group_name_H-M   'P 1'
#
loop_
_entity.id
_entity.type
_entity.pdbx_description
1 polymer ?
#
loop_
_entity_poly.entity_id
_entity_poly.type
_entity_poly.pdbx_seq_one_letter_code
_entity_poly.pdbx_strand_id
1 'polypeptide(L)'
;MVRSILFILQTVLTYILQATAIKSHVGLIGRQYPDLGHYITSPNSRRLPEPLLGAQDIRLRANYLYGEHDPLLHPQPYDPAVPHLPLIPLPELDQILWIVPDETLFQPINGFKLAAEPIGHLPKEMIEALEHEYMDIVRNLLAPVPTFSFSSIDSSSPPMPSARNDHKVKLYRNRIQYVLGHLTHEASNFSETLMAWRICQRACLELRARITWIQSVEPRWGVLEVYRVPTKRIVVGALTDRPEIAENCLRVGIPVWLYRRLPPHPDVVVNHWHTDDKPCQTLKAIVEPVVSFKDADPPYRVIYSGTCGTLKRYHSMAEHNKQLAFPGSAFDASPMPNRLMNQPVEKLPLAVETVHEQPSPLRVGPSKDSTPTRHKPYPKQKKTPASKKVDRGRNKFEPVSSAIMPSSIPAWVKASQEVGRDFRESQNARLSVPRGYVLPDPGMLGGMDEKLYQPFLKMYLKLRPLLHYRVRKIGALNAGLSNGEWRKILGLGTFKESDGTQASKDRAKLIEDLQESLNGSGLKVDLTKLDTVVPEWEGQQFVSDLPSLICREILDEIIHFSFKSELLLADRFLYQFDPSCMNEDVAEEGQIHDDLAASNSIDRLQKVTSLPGIINGHLGFGSPNSASRQEGVYNLFRIMRGWGFSYGIPASMSVYLEQIGPGQTPELDILEHAEYLVALHYISTYADFFKRAPVIPHSF
;
A
#
# COMPACT_ATOMS: atom_id res chain seq x y z
N MET A 1 31.75 -26.28 63.30
CA MET A 1 32.17 -26.89 62.03
C MET A 1 31.07 -26.83 60.97
N VAL A 2 29.88 -27.41 61.20
CA VAL A 2 28.78 -27.42 60.20
C VAL A 2 28.28 -26.03 59.81
N ARG A 3 28.13 -25.10 60.76
CA ARG A 3 27.73 -23.70 60.45
C ARG A 3 28.78 -22.93 59.64
N SER A 4 30.06 -23.21 59.83
CA SER A 4 31.15 -22.60 59.07
C SER A 4 31.20 -23.14 57.64
N ILE A 5 30.93 -24.44 57.45
CA ILE A 5 30.81 -25.05 56.11
C ILE A 5 29.58 -24.52 55.38
N LEU A 6 28.44 -24.35 56.08
CA LEU A 6 27.22 -23.77 55.49
C LEU A 6 27.43 -22.30 55.09
N PHE A 7 28.13 -21.51 55.92
CA PHE A 7 28.46 -20.12 55.63
C PHE A 7 29.44 -20.00 54.46
N ILE A 8 30.45 -20.87 54.37
CA ILE A 8 31.37 -20.91 53.23
C ILE A 8 30.64 -21.37 51.96
N LEU A 9 29.80 -22.39 52.03
CA LEU A 9 28.99 -22.82 50.88
C LEU A 9 28.00 -21.75 50.45
N GLN A 10 27.37 -21.03 51.38
CA GLN A 10 26.46 -19.95 51.08
C GLN A 10 27.20 -18.73 50.55
N THR A 11 28.40 -18.42 51.05
CA THR A 11 29.25 -17.34 50.52
C THR A 11 29.82 -17.71 49.15
N VAL A 12 30.23 -18.95 48.93
CA VAL A 12 30.69 -19.47 47.63
C VAL A 12 29.53 -19.54 46.64
N LEU A 13 28.33 -19.94 47.06
CA LEU A 13 27.13 -19.94 46.22
C LEU A 13 26.69 -18.51 45.92
N THR A 14 26.75 -17.58 46.89
CA THR A 14 26.47 -16.16 46.67
C THR A 14 27.54 -15.50 45.80
N TYR A 15 28.80 -15.91 45.91
CA TYR A 15 29.90 -15.43 45.08
C TYR A 15 29.87 -16.04 43.67
N ILE A 16 29.42 -17.29 43.51
CA ILE A 16 29.13 -17.93 42.21
C ILE A 16 27.89 -17.28 41.57
N LEU A 17 26.87 -16.94 42.36
CA LEU A 17 25.66 -16.24 41.90
C LEU A 17 25.90 -14.74 41.63
N GLN A 18 26.84 -14.10 42.33
CA GLN A 18 27.31 -12.73 42.04
C GLN A 18 28.38 -12.70 40.93
N ALA A 19 28.96 -13.85 40.57
CA ALA A 19 29.95 -13.95 39.49
C ALA A 19 29.33 -14.07 38.08
N THR A 20 28.01 -13.97 37.93
CA THR A 20 27.31 -14.10 36.65
C THR A 20 26.89 -12.76 36.03
N ALA A 21 27.66 -11.69 36.23
CA ALA A 21 27.82 -10.77 35.09
C ALA A 21 28.57 -11.56 34.01
N ILE A 22 28.39 -11.27 32.72
CA ILE A 22 29.42 -11.70 31.76
C ILE A 22 30.69 -10.93 32.14
N LYS A 23 31.46 -11.46 33.11
CA LYS A 23 32.89 -11.18 33.19
C LYS A 23 33.40 -11.48 31.78
N SER A 24 34.32 -10.68 31.29
CA SER A 24 34.91 -10.59 29.94
C SER A 24 35.41 -11.90 29.25
N HIS A 25 34.94 -13.07 29.67
CA HIS A 25 35.46 -14.43 29.51
C HIS A 25 34.20 -15.32 29.61
N VAL A 26 33.58 -15.83 28.55
CA VAL A 26 34.00 -16.98 27.74
C VAL A 26 33.27 -16.91 26.39
N GLY A 27 34.01 -16.72 25.29
CA GLY A 27 33.48 -17.01 23.96
C GLY A 27 33.50 -18.52 23.72
N LEU A 28 32.40 -19.13 23.30
CA LEU A 28 32.40 -20.52 22.81
C LEU A 28 33.31 -20.67 21.59
N ILE A 29 33.27 -19.66 20.71
CA ILE A 29 34.11 -19.56 19.52
C ILE A 29 34.54 -18.12 19.27
N GLY A 30 35.62 -17.93 18.51
CA GLY A 30 36.04 -16.62 18.03
C GLY A 30 36.93 -16.71 16.79
N ARG A 31 37.05 -15.61 16.06
CA ARG A 31 37.95 -15.45 14.92
C ARG A 31 38.55 -14.06 14.94
N GLN A 32 39.83 -13.96 14.61
CA GLN A 32 40.51 -12.68 14.42
C GLN A 32 40.47 -12.31 12.94
N TYR A 33 40.31 -11.02 12.66
CA TYR A 33 40.38 -10.44 11.32
C TYR A 33 41.47 -9.36 11.34
N PRO A 34 42.75 -9.76 11.22
CA PRO A 34 43.89 -8.84 11.33
C PRO A 34 43.80 -7.68 10.34
N ASP A 35 43.43 -7.95 9.09
CA ASP A 35 43.29 -6.96 8.02
C ASP A 35 42.23 -5.89 8.33
N LEU A 36 41.23 -6.26 9.14
CA LEU A 36 40.16 -5.37 9.57
C LEU A 36 40.46 -4.73 10.93
N GLY A 37 41.52 -5.14 11.63
CA GLY A 37 41.87 -4.66 12.97
C GLY A 37 40.87 -5.07 14.06
N HIS A 38 40.09 -6.14 13.83
CA HIS A 38 39.02 -6.56 14.74
C HIS A 38 39.03 -8.08 14.98
N TYR A 39 38.33 -8.52 16.02
CA TYR A 39 38.02 -9.92 16.27
C TYR A 39 36.56 -10.06 16.69
N ILE A 40 35.96 -11.21 16.38
CA ILE A 40 34.57 -11.53 16.70
C ILE A 40 34.56 -12.74 17.62
N THR A 41 33.75 -12.70 18.68
CA THR A 41 33.53 -13.82 19.61
C THR A 41 32.03 -14.06 19.81
N SER A 42 31.63 -15.29 20.12
CA SER A 42 30.24 -15.58 20.50
C SER A 42 30.19 -16.47 21.73
N PRO A 43 29.39 -16.11 22.77
CA PRO A 43 29.22 -16.95 23.94
C PRO A 43 28.21 -18.09 23.74
N ASN A 44 27.29 -17.99 22.76
CA ASN A 44 26.17 -18.93 22.60
C ASN A 44 25.93 -19.40 21.15
N SER A 45 26.80 -19.03 20.20
CA SER A 45 26.78 -19.55 18.83
C SER A 45 27.96 -20.47 18.54
N ARG A 46 27.71 -21.49 17.71
CA ARG A 46 28.72 -22.39 17.14
C ARG A 46 29.13 -21.98 15.72
N ARG A 47 28.60 -20.87 15.22
CA ARG A 47 28.83 -20.32 13.88
C ARG A 47 29.23 -18.85 14.00
N LEU A 48 30.12 -18.39 13.14
CA LEU A 48 30.48 -16.96 13.05
C LEU A 48 29.85 -16.33 11.79
N PRO A 49 29.41 -15.07 11.86
CA PRO A 49 29.06 -14.30 10.68
C PRO A 49 30.31 -13.89 9.91
N GLU A 50 30.11 -13.57 8.63
CA GLU A 50 31.08 -12.81 7.87
C GLU A 50 31.08 -11.35 8.38
N PRO A 51 32.25 -10.73 8.59
CA PRO A 51 32.30 -9.37 9.10
C PRO A 51 31.87 -8.36 8.03
N LEU A 52 30.69 -7.75 8.19
CA LEU A 52 30.26 -6.60 7.39
C LEU A 52 30.91 -5.31 7.92
N LEU A 53 32.23 -5.20 7.78
CA LEU A 53 33.02 -4.05 8.21
C LEU A 53 33.36 -3.11 7.05
N GLY A 54 33.64 -1.84 7.36
CA GLY A 54 33.96 -0.82 6.36
C GLY A 54 32.76 -0.23 5.64
N ALA A 55 33.04 0.52 4.57
CA ALA A 55 32.02 1.08 3.69
C ALA A 55 31.46 -0.01 2.76
N GLN A 56 30.14 -0.07 2.66
CA GLN A 56 29.42 -1.10 1.91
C GLN A 56 28.39 -0.43 1.00
N ASP A 57 28.21 -1.00 -0.18
CA ASP A 57 27.19 -0.58 -1.15
C ASP A 57 26.04 -1.58 -1.15
N ILE A 58 24.86 -1.10 -0.79
CA ILE A 58 23.68 -1.93 -0.65
C ILE A 58 22.78 -1.71 -1.87
N ARG A 59 22.42 -2.82 -2.52
CA ARG A 59 21.50 -2.88 -3.66
C ARG A 59 20.72 -4.19 -3.64
N LEU A 60 19.64 -4.25 -4.39
CA LEU A 60 18.94 -5.52 -4.62
C LEU A 60 19.79 -6.45 -5.48
N ARG A 61 19.73 -7.74 -5.16
CA ARG A 61 20.34 -8.84 -5.89
C ARG A 61 19.32 -9.50 -6.82
N ALA A 62 19.74 -10.46 -7.63
CA ALA A 62 18.91 -11.11 -8.65
C ALA A 62 17.63 -11.79 -8.11
N ASN A 63 17.60 -12.13 -6.82
CA ASN A 63 16.43 -12.74 -6.16
C ASN A 63 15.58 -11.72 -5.37
N TYR A 64 15.77 -10.42 -5.58
CA TYR A 64 15.08 -9.31 -4.90
C TYR A 64 15.30 -9.25 -3.38
N LEU A 65 16.43 -9.79 -2.91
CA LEU A 65 16.95 -9.60 -1.55
C LEU A 65 18.22 -8.74 -1.56
N TYR A 66 18.74 -8.36 -0.39
CA TYR A 66 19.92 -7.49 -0.27
C TYR A 66 21.26 -8.25 -0.10
N GLY A 67 21.30 -9.53 -0.47
CA GLY A 67 22.51 -10.35 -0.37
C GLY A 67 23.01 -10.47 1.07
N GLU A 68 24.31 -10.26 1.26
CA GLU A 68 24.98 -10.29 2.56
C GLU A 68 24.50 -9.22 3.54
N HIS A 69 23.85 -8.16 3.05
CA HIS A 69 23.33 -7.08 3.88
C HIS A 69 21.89 -7.31 4.35
N ASP A 70 21.25 -8.38 3.88
CA ASP A 70 19.84 -8.61 4.15
C ASP A 70 19.57 -8.94 5.63
N PRO A 71 18.71 -8.16 6.33
CA PRO A 71 18.42 -8.40 7.73
C PRO A 71 17.75 -9.74 8.01
N LEU A 72 17.16 -10.36 6.99
CA LEU A 72 16.50 -11.66 7.13
C LEU A 72 17.48 -12.81 7.34
N LEU A 73 18.74 -12.64 6.93
CA LEU A 73 19.65 -13.77 6.65
C LEU A 73 21.04 -13.57 7.27
N HIS A 74 21.36 -12.37 7.74
CA HIS A 74 22.60 -12.06 8.43
C HIS A 74 22.31 -11.64 9.89
N PRO A 75 23.22 -11.81 10.86
CA PRO A 75 23.09 -11.17 12.17
C PRO A 75 23.05 -9.65 12.09
N GLN A 76 22.24 -9.02 12.94
CA GLN A 76 21.99 -7.58 12.86
C GLN A 76 22.70 -6.83 13.99
N PRO A 77 23.43 -5.72 13.71
CA PRO A 77 23.81 -4.76 14.73
C PRO A 77 22.60 -4.43 15.61
N TYR A 78 22.75 -4.64 16.92
CA TYR A 78 21.66 -4.37 17.85
C TYR A 78 21.45 -2.87 17.96
N ASP A 79 20.22 -2.45 17.69
CA ASP A 79 19.78 -1.06 17.82
C ASP A 79 18.44 -1.03 18.60
N PRO A 80 18.32 -0.17 19.63
CA PRO A 80 17.11 -0.07 20.44
C PRO A 80 15.89 0.42 19.66
N ALA A 81 16.03 1.08 18.51
CA ALA A 81 14.92 1.48 17.66
C ALA A 81 14.32 0.29 16.87
N VAL A 82 15.12 -0.73 16.58
CA VAL A 82 14.69 -1.95 15.86
C VAL A 82 15.15 -3.23 16.56
N PRO A 83 14.84 -3.39 17.87
CA PRO A 83 15.45 -4.41 18.71
C PRO A 83 14.94 -5.83 18.39
N HIS A 84 13.89 -5.91 17.56
CA HIS A 84 13.27 -7.13 17.11
C HIS A 84 14.00 -7.79 15.92
N LEU A 85 14.80 -7.08 15.13
CA LEU A 85 15.44 -7.67 13.94
C LEU A 85 16.32 -8.91 14.26
N PRO A 86 17.07 -8.96 15.38
CA PRO A 86 17.78 -10.18 15.79
C PRO A 86 16.90 -11.42 15.99
N LEU A 87 15.59 -11.25 16.15
CA LEU A 87 14.60 -12.32 16.37
C LEU A 87 13.99 -12.84 15.07
N ILE A 88 14.40 -12.35 13.91
CA ILE A 88 13.95 -12.94 12.64
C ILE A 88 14.37 -14.43 12.64
N PRO A 89 13.43 -15.36 12.41
CA PRO A 89 13.75 -16.79 12.34
C PRO A 89 14.83 -17.06 11.28
N LEU A 90 15.65 -18.08 11.48
CA LEU A 90 16.50 -18.57 10.39
C LEU A 90 15.67 -19.42 9.42
N PRO A 91 16.11 -19.55 8.15
CA PRO A 91 15.46 -20.43 7.20
C PRO A 91 15.41 -21.88 7.69
N GLU A 92 14.20 -22.43 7.73
CA GLU A 92 13.97 -23.86 7.70
C GLU A 92 13.46 -24.19 6.29
N LEU A 93 14.11 -25.14 5.62
CA LEU A 93 13.71 -25.59 4.28
C LEU A 93 12.23 -26.03 4.35
N ASP A 94 11.47 -25.73 3.29
CA ASP A 94 10.04 -26.07 3.12
C ASP A 94 9.01 -25.21 3.87
N GLN A 95 9.42 -24.14 4.56
CA GLN A 95 8.49 -23.14 5.06
C GLN A 95 8.17 -22.08 4.00
N ILE A 96 6.89 -21.74 3.84
CA ILE A 96 6.40 -20.80 2.81
C ILE A 96 7.07 -19.41 2.87
N LEU A 97 7.53 -18.97 4.05
CA LEU A 97 8.26 -17.71 4.23
C LEU A 97 9.69 -17.71 3.65
N TRP A 98 10.21 -18.89 3.30
CA TRP A 98 11.55 -19.06 2.74
C TRP A 98 11.55 -19.66 1.34
N ILE A 99 10.42 -20.20 0.86
CA ILE A 99 10.27 -20.71 -0.49
C ILE A 99 10.46 -19.60 -1.53
N VAL A 100 11.18 -19.91 -2.60
CA VAL A 100 11.40 -19.02 -3.74
C VAL A 100 10.61 -19.59 -4.92
N PRO A 101 9.54 -18.92 -5.38
CA PRO A 101 8.85 -19.34 -6.59
C PRO A 101 9.81 -19.36 -7.77
N ASP A 102 9.73 -20.43 -8.56
CA ASP A 102 10.45 -20.57 -9.81
C ASP A 102 9.59 -20.09 -10.99
N GLU A 103 10.24 -19.64 -12.07
CA GLU A 103 9.54 -19.14 -13.26
C GLU A 103 8.67 -20.21 -13.93
N THR A 104 9.02 -21.50 -13.79
CA THR A 104 8.21 -22.61 -14.30
C THR A 104 6.85 -22.77 -13.62
N LEU A 105 6.70 -22.23 -12.40
CA LEU A 105 5.43 -22.23 -11.66
C LEU A 105 4.51 -21.08 -12.09
N PHE A 106 5.04 -20.09 -12.81
CA PHE A 106 4.30 -18.92 -13.22
C PHE A 106 3.24 -19.27 -14.27
N GLN A 107 2.00 -18.90 -14.00
CA GLN A 107 0.84 -19.21 -14.82
C GLN A 107 0.47 -17.99 -15.67
N PRO A 108 0.89 -17.93 -16.96
CA PRO A 108 0.55 -16.82 -17.82
C PRO A 108 -0.94 -16.82 -18.13
N ILE A 109 -1.56 -15.63 -18.16
CA ILE A 109 -2.96 -15.51 -18.56
C ILE A 109 -3.10 -15.86 -20.04
N ASN A 110 -4.13 -16.64 -20.37
CA ASN A 110 -4.44 -17.05 -21.73
C ASN A 110 -4.56 -15.84 -22.65
N GLY A 111 -3.95 -15.94 -23.84
CA GLY A 111 -3.94 -14.83 -24.80
C GLY A 111 -2.98 -13.69 -24.49
N PHE A 112 -2.21 -13.72 -23.40
CA PHE A 112 -1.15 -12.73 -23.12
C PHE A 112 0.27 -13.29 -23.26
N LYS A 113 0.41 -14.53 -23.75
CA LYS A 113 1.66 -15.03 -24.38
C LYS A 113 2.07 -14.26 -25.64
N LEU A 114 1.30 -13.24 -26.02
CA LEU A 114 1.57 -12.32 -27.11
C LEU A 114 2.77 -11.41 -26.83
N ALA A 115 3.20 -11.31 -25.56
CA ALA A 115 4.37 -10.56 -25.15
C ALA A 115 5.63 -11.43 -25.02
N ALA A 116 6.80 -10.81 -25.22
CA ALA A 116 8.09 -11.46 -24.98
C ALA A 116 8.27 -11.89 -23.51
N GLU A 117 7.60 -11.18 -22.59
CA GLU A 117 7.46 -11.52 -21.17
C GLU A 117 5.97 -11.55 -20.84
N PRO A 118 5.37 -12.73 -20.58
CA PRO A 118 3.93 -12.83 -20.34
C PRO A 118 3.54 -12.24 -18.97
N ILE A 119 2.31 -11.73 -18.88
CA ILE A 119 1.67 -11.43 -17.59
C ILE A 119 0.90 -12.65 -17.07
N GLY A 120 0.85 -12.79 -15.76
CA GLY A 120 0.36 -13.99 -15.11
C GLY A 120 0.29 -13.87 -13.60
N HIS A 121 0.05 -15.02 -12.97
CA HIS A 121 -0.04 -15.19 -11.53
C HIS A 121 0.85 -16.34 -11.06
N LEU A 122 1.19 -16.34 -9.77
CA LEU A 122 1.68 -17.56 -9.12
C LEU A 122 0.51 -18.51 -8.85
N PRO A 123 0.77 -19.81 -8.64
CA PRO A 123 -0.27 -20.77 -8.28
C PRO A 123 -1.04 -20.30 -7.03
N LYS A 124 -2.37 -20.42 -7.09
CA LYS A 124 -3.27 -19.95 -6.04
C LYS A 124 -2.94 -20.58 -4.69
N GLU A 125 -2.58 -21.86 -4.70
CA GLU A 125 -2.25 -22.64 -3.51
C GLU A 125 -1.02 -22.08 -2.78
N MET A 126 -0.05 -21.52 -3.51
CA MET A 126 1.12 -20.88 -2.91
C MET A 126 0.76 -19.57 -2.22
N ILE A 127 -0.13 -18.78 -2.82
CA ILE A 127 -0.59 -17.51 -2.26
C ILE A 127 -1.45 -17.79 -1.01
N GLU A 128 -2.35 -18.76 -1.09
CA GLU A 128 -3.17 -19.21 0.05
C GLU A 128 -2.30 -19.74 1.20
N ALA A 129 -1.22 -20.46 0.91
CA ALA A 129 -0.26 -20.90 1.93
C ALA A 129 0.45 -19.73 2.62
N LEU A 130 0.84 -18.70 1.85
CA LEU A 130 1.46 -17.49 2.40
C LEU A 130 0.48 -16.68 3.24
N GLU A 131 -0.78 -16.57 2.79
CA GLU A 131 -1.86 -15.94 3.54
C GLU A 131 -2.16 -16.70 4.84
N HIS A 132 -2.21 -18.03 4.81
CA HIS A 132 -2.39 -18.86 5.99
C HIS A 132 -1.30 -18.60 7.03
N GLU A 133 -0.04 -18.54 6.60
CA GLU A 133 1.09 -18.24 7.48
C GLU A 133 0.99 -16.83 8.09
N TYR A 134 0.57 -15.83 7.31
CA TYR A 134 0.27 -14.49 7.83
C TYR A 134 -0.83 -14.54 8.90
N MET A 135 -1.92 -15.26 8.64
CA MET A 135 -3.03 -15.40 9.58
C MET A 135 -2.62 -16.12 10.86
N ASP A 136 -1.73 -17.10 10.78
CA ASP A 136 -1.16 -17.77 11.95
C ASP A 136 -0.29 -16.82 12.79
N ILE A 137 0.53 -15.97 12.14
CA ILE A 137 1.30 -14.91 12.82
C ILE A 137 0.36 -13.96 13.56
N VAL A 138 -0.73 -13.51 12.91
CA VAL A 138 -1.71 -12.61 13.52
C VAL A 138 -2.51 -13.31 14.62
N ARG A 139 -2.81 -14.61 14.52
CA ARG A 139 -3.49 -15.35 15.59
C ARG A 139 -2.65 -15.39 16.86
N ASN A 140 -1.33 -15.52 16.73
CA ASN A 140 -0.40 -15.44 17.87
C ASN A 140 -0.38 -14.05 18.53
N LEU A 141 -0.72 -12.98 17.81
CA LEU A 141 -0.93 -11.64 18.40
C LEU A 141 -2.07 -11.63 19.44
N LEU A 142 -3.09 -12.47 19.22
CA LEU A 142 -4.30 -12.55 20.03
C LEU A 142 -4.20 -13.58 21.16
N ALA A 143 -3.12 -14.37 21.20
CA ALA A 143 -2.91 -15.35 22.26
C ALA A 143 -2.74 -14.65 23.62
N PRO A 144 -3.31 -15.18 24.72
CA PRO A 144 -3.09 -14.64 26.05
C PRO A 144 -1.59 -14.61 26.34
N VAL A 145 -1.05 -13.44 26.65
CA VAL A 145 0.33 -13.35 27.15
C VAL A 145 0.37 -14.14 28.46
N PRO A 146 1.26 -15.14 28.62
CA PRO A 146 1.44 -15.79 29.90
C PRO A 146 1.78 -14.70 30.92
N THR A 147 0.89 -14.46 31.87
CA THR A 147 1.16 -13.56 32.98
C THR A 147 2.28 -14.18 33.79
N PHE A 148 3.52 -13.71 33.55
CA PHE A 148 4.60 -13.94 34.49
C PHE A 148 4.18 -13.24 35.77
N SER A 149 3.82 -14.03 36.79
CA SER A 149 3.52 -13.53 38.13
C SER A 149 4.81 -12.95 38.73
N PHE A 150 5.10 -11.70 38.43
CA PHE A 150 5.95 -10.89 39.29
C PHE A 150 5.15 -10.61 40.55
N SER A 151 5.31 -11.46 41.57
CA SER A 151 5.02 -11.02 42.93
C SER A 151 5.93 -9.83 43.22
N SER A 152 5.34 -8.67 43.49
CA SER A 152 5.95 -7.37 43.86
C SER A 152 6.42 -6.44 42.73
N ILE A 153 5.50 -5.89 41.92
CA ILE A 153 5.71 -4.59 41.26
C ILE A 153 4.54 -3.67 41.65
N ASP A 154 4.88 -2.47 42.11
CA ASP A 154 3.96 -1.39 42.47
C ASP A 154 2.94 -1.12 41.35
N SER A 155 1.70 -0.85 41.77
CA SER A 155 0.52 -0.54 40.95
C SER A 155 0.61 0.79 40.19
N SER A 156 1.79 1.39 40.06
CA SER A 156 2.07 2.64 39.35
C SER A 156 2.70 2.43 37.96
N SER A 157 2.95 1.19 37.54
CA SER A 157 3.53 0.90 36.22
C SER A 157 2.48 1.08 35.11
N PRO A 158 2.81 1.75 33.99
CA PRO A 158 1.89 1.86 32.86
C PRO A 158 1.52 0.47 32.33
N PRO A 159 0.27 0.25 31.86
CA PRO A 159 -0.13 -1.02 31.29
C PRO A 159 0.80 -1.38 30.12
N MET A 160 1.31 -2.62 30.11
CA MET A 160 2.15 -3.14 29.04
C MET A 160 1.55 -2.80 27.67
N PRO A 161 2.35 -2.33 26.70
CA PRO A 161 1.86 -2.06 25.35
C PRO A 161 1.24 -3.33 24.79
N SER A 162 -0.07 -3.30 24.53
CA SER A 162 -0.70 -4.40 23.81
C SER A 162 -0.07 -4.46 22.41
N ALA A 163 0.48 -5.61 22.03
CA ALA A 163 1.02 -5.83 20.68
C ALA A 163 -0.02 -5.48 19.59
N ARG A 164 -1.33 -5.52 19.92
CA ARG A 164 -2.44 -5.10 19.04
C ARG A 164 -2.38 -3.61 18.66
N ASN A 165 -1.92 -2.76 19.57
CA ASN A 165 -1.87 -1.31 19.39
C ASN A 165 -0.50 -0.80 18.94
N ASP A 166 0.50 -1.68 18.85
CA ASP A 166 1.85 -1.33 18.39
C ASP A 166 1.83 -0.79 16.95
N HIS A 167 2.43 0.38 16.76
CA HIS A 167 2.44 1.06 15.47
C HIS A 167 3.16 0.24 14.39
N LYS A 168 4.30 -0.40 14.72
CA LYS A 168 5.06 -1.21 13.75
C LYS A 168 4.29 -2.48 13.36
N VAL A 169 3.61 -3.12 14.31
CA VAL A 169 2.70 -4.25 14.02
C VAL A 169 1.61 -3.84 13.03
N LYS A 170 0.95 -2.69 13.23
CA LYS A 170 -0.06 -2.18 12.28
C LYS A 170 0.55 -1.93 10.90
N LEU A 171 1.72 -1.29 10.83
CA LEU A 171 2.40 -0.99 9.57
C LEU A 171 2.73 -2.25 8.77
N TYR A 172 3.28 -3.29 9.43
CA TYR A 172 3.58 -4.57 8.78
C TYR A 172 2.30 -5.26 8.29
N ARG A 173 1.25 -5.34 9.12
CA ARG A 173 -0.03 -5.95 8.73
C ARG A 173 -0.61 -5.29 7.50
N ASN A 174 -0.65 -3.96 7.49
CA ASN A 174 -1.14 -3.16 6.37
C ASN A 174 -0.34 -3.43 5.09
N ARG A 175 0.99 -3.48 5.19
CA ARG A 175 1.86 -3.82 4.06
C ARG A 175 1.61 -5.24 3.55
N ILE A 176 1.53 -6.23 4.44
CA ILE A 176 1.30 -7.63 4.08
C ILE A 176 -0.04 -7.79 3.36
N GLN A 177 -1.11 -7.22 3.91
CA GLN A 177 -2.45 -7.29 3.31
C GLN A 177 -2.49 -6.65 1.92
N TYR A 178 -1.84 -5.49 1.75
CA TYR A 178 -1.76 -4.84 0.45
C TYR A 178 -1.02 -5.71 -0.58
N VAL A 179 0.16 -6.22 -0.22
CA VAL A 179 0.98 -7.02 -1.14
C VAL A 179 0.33 -8.38 -1.41
N LEU A 180 -0.34 -9.00 -0.44
CA LEU A 180 -1.15 -10.20 -0.66
C LEU A 180 -2.29 -9.94 -1.63
N GLY A 181 -3.04 -8.83 -1.47
CA GLY A 181 -4.08 -8.45 -2.42
C GLY A 181 -3.54 -8.30 -3.85
N HIS A 182 -2.35 -7.71 -4.00
CA HIS A 182 -1.66 -7.63 -5.29
C HIS A 182 -1.34 -9.02 -5.86
N LEU A 183 -0.75 -9.91 -5.07
CA LEU A 183 -0.42 -11.28 -5.50
C LEU A 183 -1.67 -12.08 -5.91
N THR A 184 -2.77 -11.92 -5.16
CA THR A 184 -4.02 -12.67 -5.37
C THR A 184 -4.79 -12.19 -6.60
N HIS A 185 -4.89 -10.88 -6.81
CA HIS A 185 -5.86 -10.31 -7.76
C HIS A 185 -5.25 -9.63 -8.98
N GLU A 186 -3.96 -9.29 -8.96
CA GLU A 186 -3.34 -8.47 -10.00
C GLU A 186 -2.29 -9.23 -10.80
N ALA A 187 -2.52 -9.31 -12.12
CA ALA A 187 -1.57 -9.91 -13.04
C ALA A 187 -0.34 -9.01 -13.23
N SER A 188 0.86 -9.59 -13.19
CA SER A 188 2.13 -8.90 -13.46
C SER A 188 3.08 -9.82 -14.22
N ASN A 189 4.28 -9.37 -14.60
CA ASN A 189 5.33 -10.28 -15.08
C ASN A 189 5.97 -11.04 -13.89
N PHE A 190 6.69 -12.12 -14.18
CA PHE A 190 7.29 -12.96 -13.15
C PHE A 190 8.24 -12.20 -12.22
N SER A 191 9.07 -11.30 -12.76
CA SER A 191 10.00 -10.47 -11.99
C SER A 191 9.29 -9.68 -10.89
N GLU A 192 8.20 -9.01 -11.24
CA GLU A 192 7.44 -8.19 -10.31
C GLU A 192 6.64 -9.01 -9.31
N THR A 193 6.06 -10.12 -9.77
CA THR A 193 5.35 -11.05 -8.88
C THR A 193 6.32 -11.65 -7.85
N LEU A 194 7.53 -12.03 -8.27
CA LEU A 194 8.58 -12.51 -7.37
C LEU A 194 9.05 -11.42 -6.40
N MET A 195 9.18 -10.17 -6.87
CA MET A 195 9.50 -9.04 -6.00
C MET A 195 8.43 -8.80 -4.93
N ALA A 196 7.15 -8.78 -5.32
CA ALA A 196 6.02 -8.66 -4.40
C ALA A 196 6.01 -9.82 -3.38
N TRP A 197 6.24 -11.04 -3.85
CA TRP A 197 6.38 -12.23 -3.00
C TRP A 197 7.48 -12.03 -1.94
N ARG A 198 8.67 -11.57 -2.32
CA ARG A 198 9.79 -11.30 -1.39
C ARG A 198 9.48 -10.22 -0.37
N ILE A 199 8.81 -9.16 -0.79
CA ILE A 199 8.38 -8.07 0.10
C ILE A 199 7.38 -8.60 1.14
N CYS A 200 6.44 -9.46 0.71
CA CYS A 200 5.47 -10.07 1.61
C CYS A 200 6.15 -11.01 2.63
N GLN A 201 7.03 -11.91 2.17
CA GLN A 201 7.82 -12.79 3.05
C GLN A 201 8.60 -12.01 4.10
N ARG A 202 9.32 -10.96 3.67
CA ARG A 202 10.05 -10.06 4.57
C ARG A 202 9.13 -9.48 5.64
N ALA A 203 8.01 -8.88 5.22
CA ALA A 203 7.10 -8.22 6.14
C ALA A 203 6.48 -9.21 7.15
N CYS A 204 6.17 -10.44 6.73
CA CYS A 204 5.73 -11.51 7.63
C CYS A 204 6.81 -11.88 8.66
N LEU A 205 8.07 -12.05 8.22
CA LEU A 205 9.19 -12.38 9.10
C LEU A 205 9.48 -11.27 10.12
N GLU A 206 9.48 -10.01 9.66
CA GLU A 206 9.67 -8.84 10.53
C GLU A 206 8.50 -8.66 11.51
N LEU A 207 7.26 -8.91 11.07
CA LEU A 207 6.07 -8.92 11.94
C LEU A 207 6.19 -9.99 13.04
N ARG A 208 6.53 -11.23 12.68
CA ARG A 208 6.75 -12.33 13.63
C ARG A 208 7.83 -11.97 14.64
N ALA A 209 8.92 -11.37 14.20
CA ALA A 209 10.01 -10.93 15.06
C ALA A 209 9.55 -9.82 16.03
N ARG A 210 8.78 -8.82 15.56
CA ARG A 210 8.24 -7.74 16.40
C ARG A 210 7.25 -8.26 17.45
N ILE A 211 6.36 -9.17 17.07
CA ILE A 211 5.42 -9.81 18.02
C ILE A 211 6.20 -10.58 19.08
N THR A 212 7.21 -11.36 18.66
CA THR A 212 8.08 -12.13 19.57
C THR A 212 8.82 -11.21 20.54
N TRP A 213 9.29 -10.05 20.07
CA TRP A 213 9.92 -9.03 20.90
C TRP A 213 8.99 -8.58 22.01
N ILE A 214 7.83 -8.03 21.65
CA ILE A 214 6.86 -7.43 22.59
C ILE A 214 6.34 -8.47 23.59
N GLN A 215 5.97 -9.66 23.11
CA GLN A 215 5.30 -10.66 23.96
C GLN A 215 6.28 -11.46 24.83
N SER A 216 7.51 -11.69 24.35
CA SER A 216 8.39 -12.68 24.99
C SER A 216 9.77 -12.18 25.37
N VAL A 217 10.31 -11.13 24.74
CA VAL A 217 11.70 -10.68 24.98
C VAL A 217 11.74 -9.41 25.80
N GLU A 218 10.99 -8.40 25.39
CA GLU A 218 10.89 -7.10 26.07
C GLU A 218 10.57 -7.21 27.57
N PRO A 219 9.61 -8.05 28.02
CA PRO A 219 9.32 -8.17 29.46
C PRO A 219 10.47 -8.73 30.29
N ARG A 220 11.45 -9.37 29.65
CA ARG A 220 12.64 -9.97 30.30
C ARG A 220 13.90 -9.18 30.00
N TRP A 221 13.81 -8.14 29.18
CA TRP A 221 14.96 -7.38 28.74
C TRP A 221 15.49 -6.52 29.91
N GLY A 222 16.76 -6.68 30.26
CA GLY A 222 17.38 -5.95 31.38
C GLY A 222 16.99 -6.44 32.79
N VAL A 223 16.09 -7.41 32.93
CA VAL A 223 15.72 -7.97 34.23
C VAL A 223 16.84 -8.85 34.78
N LEU A 224 17.26 -8.57 36.02
CA LEU A 224 18.27 -9.35 36.77
C LEU A 224 17.62 -10.55 37.47
N GLU A 225 17.05 -11.48 36.71
CA GLU A 225 16.60 -12.76 37.27
C GLU A 225 17.76 -13.78 37.38
N VAL A 226 17.59 -14.79 38.25
CA VAL A 226 18.52 -15.92 38.39
C VAL A 226 18.73 -16.57 37.02
N TYR A 227 19.99 -16.68 36.58
CA TYR A 227 20.40 -17.29 35.31
C TYR A 227 19.71 -18.65 35.10
N ARG A 228 18.60 -18.67 34.36
CA ARG A 228 18.13 -19.86 33.68
C ARG A 228 18.80 -19.89 32.33
N VAL A 229 19.41 -21.01 31.96
CA VAL A 229 19.93 -21.19 30.59
C VAL A 229 18.71 -21.16 29.66
N PRO A 230 18.52 -20.09 28.87
CA PRO A 230 17.36 -20.03 27.99
C PRO A 230 17.56 -21.04 26.86
N THR A 231 16.46 -21.65 26.41
CA THR A 231 16.49 -22.42 25.17
C THR A 231 16.96 -21.52 24.05
N LYS A 232 18.06 -21.90 23.39
CA LYS A 232 18.62 -21.16 22.27
C LYS A 232 17.56 -20.99 21.18
N ARG A 233 17.29 -19.75 20.78
CA ARG A 233 16.38 -19.44 19.69
C ARG A 233 17.04 -19.74 18.34
N ILE A 234 16.25 -20.22 17.38
CA ILE A 234 16.66 -20.44 15.99
C ILE A 234 16.35 -19.16 15.21
N VAL A 235 17.18 -18.14 15.41
CA VAL A 235 17.00 -16.78 14.85
C VAL A 235 18.34 -16.23 14.35
N VAL A 236 18.27 -15.20 13.50
CA VAL A 236 19.46 -14.56 12.88
C VAL A 236 20.46 -14.06 13.91
N GLY A 237 19.97 -13.52 15.03
CA GLY A 237 20.78 -13.05 16.15
C GLY A 237 21.38 -11.66 15.98
N ALA A 238 22.15 -11.23 16.98
CA ALA A 238 22.60 -9.86 17.17
C ALA A 238 24.14 -9.71 17.07
N LEU A 239 24.59 -8.62 16.44
CA LEU A 239 25.97 -8.13 16.49
C LEU A 239 26.04 -6.93 17.43
N THR A 240 27.05 -6.86 18.29
CA THR A 240 27.22 -5.72 19.20
C THR A 240 28.68 -5.58 19.60
N ASP A 241 29.12 -4.36 19.89
CA ASP A 241 30.38 -4.06 20.60
C ASP A 241 30.15 -3.88 22.10
N ARG A 242 28.89 -3.66 22.49
CA ARG A 242 28.42 -3.43 23.86
C ARG A 242 28.24 -4.73 24.64
N PRO A 243 29.05 -5.00 25.69
CA PRO A 243 28.93 -6.21 26.51
C PRO A 243 27.57 -6.38 27.19
N GLU A 244 26.96 -5.29 27.64
CA GLU A 244 25.67 -5.28 28.32
C GLU A 244 24.53 -5.77 27.42
N ILE A 245 24.58 -5.44 26.13
CA ILE A 245 23.62 -5.93 25.14
C ILE A 245 23.84 -7.42 24.87
N ALA A 246 25.10 -7.85 24.80
CA ALA A 246 25.41 -9.27 24.62
C ALA A 246 24.92 -10.12 25.80
N GLU A 247 25.03 -9.59 27.01
CA GLU A 247 24.49 -10.23 28.20
C GLU A 247 22.97 -10.34 28.17
N ASN A 248 22.26 -9.26 27.81
CA ASN A 248 20.82 -9.33 27.65
C ASN A 248 20.41 -10.34 26.58
N CYS A 249 21.06 -10.34 25.41
CA CYS A 249 20.81 -11.31 24.35
C CYS A 249 21.02 -12.75 24.84
N LEU A 250 22.11 -13.00 25.57
CA LEU A 250 22.41 -14.31 26.14
C LEU A 250 21.29 -14.77 27.08
N ARG A 251 20.81 -13.89 27.97
CA ARG A 251 19.73 -14.20 28.93
C ARG A 251 18.39 -14.50 28.27
N VAL A 252 18.08 -13.87 27.13
CA VAL A 252 16.84 -14.10 26.39
C VAL A 252 16.96 -15.16 25.28
N GLY A 253 18.13 -15.81 25.17
CA GLY A 253 18.38 -16.90 24.24
C GLY A 253 18.62 -16.47 22.79
N ILE A 254 18.91 -15.19 22.54
CA ILE A 254 19.25 -14.66 21.22
C ILE A 254 20.73 -14.96 20.94
N PRO A 255 21.08 -15.62 19.81
CA PRO A 255 22.47 -15.76 19.38
C PRO A 255 23.14 -14.39 19.27
N VAL A 256 24.31 -14.22 19.88
CA VAL A 256 25.01 -12.93 19.88
C VAL A 256 26.48 -13.05 19.54
N TRP A 257 26.99 -12.06 18.82
CA TRP A 257 28.38 -11.93 18.42
C TRP A 257 28.93 -10.57 18.86
N LEU A 258 30.02 -10.63 19.61
CA LEU A 258 30.75 -9.48 20.11
C LEU A 258 31.91 -9.16 19.16
N TYR A 259 31.86 -8.01 18.50
CA TYR A 259 32.98 -7.50 17.70
C TYR A 259 33.80 -6.51 18.52
N ARG A 260 35.12 -6.67 18.53
CA ARG A 260 36.05 -5.87 19.35
C ARG A 260 37.31 -5.56 18.56
N ARG A 261 38.00 -4.48 18.92
CA ARG A 261 39.27 -4.06 18.28
C ARG A 261 40.42 -4.96 18.69
N LEU A 262 41.32 -5.25 17.77
CA LEU A 262 42.59 -5.92 18.07
C LEU A 262 43.57 -4.96 18.77
N PRO A 263 44.50 -5.48 19.60
CA PRO A 263 44.61 -6.89 20.01
C PRO A 263 43.52 -7.31 21.01
N PRO A 264 43.22 -8.62 21.15
CA PRO A 264 42.27 -9.07 22.16
C PRO A 264 42.75 -8.66 23.56
N HIS A 265 41.82 -8.19 24.40
CA HIS A 265 42.15 -7.89 25.80
C HIS A 265 42.72 -9.15 26.47
N PRO A 266 43.76 -9.06 27.33
CA PRO A 266 44.41 -10.22 27.94
C PRO A 266 43.45 -11.19 28.60
N ASP A 267 42.36 -10.67 29.15
CA ASP A 267 41.40 -11.51 29.85
C ASP A 267 40.42 -12.24 28.91
N VAL A 268 40.41 -11.97 27.61
CA VAL A 268 39.42 -12.59 26.70
C VAL A 268 39.71 -14.09 26.55
N VAL A 269 38.90 -14.92 27.22
CA VAL A 269 38.93 -16.37 27.09
C VAL A 269 37.96 -16.81 26.00
N VAL A 270 38.45 -17.55 25.01
CA VAL A 270 37.65 -18.17 23.96
C VAL A 270 38.00 -19.64 23.89
N ASN A 271 36.99 -20.52 23.93
CA ASN A 271 37.21 -21.97 23.95
C ASN A 271 37.86 -22.45 22.65
N HIS A 272 37.44 -21.91 21.51
CA HIS A 272 37.96 -22.28 20.19
C HIS A 272 38.18 -21.04 19.32
N TRP A 273 39.44 -20.78 18.98
CA TRP A 273 39.79 -19.79 17.95
C TRP A 273 39.81 -20.46 16.58
N HIS A 274 39.09 -19.85 15.64
CA HIS A 274 39.11 -20.20 14.23
C HIS A 274 40.09 -19.30 13.49
N THR A 275 40.79 -19.91 12.54
CA THR A 275 41.81 -19.32 11.68
C THR A 275 41.50 -19.71 10.23
N ASP A 276 42.21 -19.15 9.26
CA ASP A 276 41.95 -19.42 7.83
C ASP A 276 42.21 -20.90 7.45
N ASP A 277 43.14 -21.56 8.15
CA ASP A 277 43.43 -23.00 8.03
C ASP A 277 42.39 -23.89 8.74
N LYS A 278 41.54 -23.33 9.62
CA LYS A 278 40.47 -24.03 10.34
C LYS A 278 39.16 -23.23 10.32
N PRO A 279 38.53 -23.10 9.14
CA PRO A 279 37.32 -22.30 8.99
C PRO A 279 36.20 -22.83 9.88
N CYS A 280 35.45 -21.92 10.51
CA CYS A 280 34.21 -22.29 11.17
C CYS A 280 33.09 -22.47 10.16
N GLN A 281 32.02 -23.18 10.55
CA GLN A 281 30.76 -23.09 9.81
C GLN A 281 30.27 -21.64 9.84
N THR A 282 30.11 -21.06 8.67
CA THR A 282 29.55 -19.72 8.51
C THR A 282 28.03 -19.79 8.54
N LEU A 283 27.40 -18.69 8.95
CA LEU A 283 25.94 -18.55 8.80
C LEU A 283 25.52 -18.57 7.33
N LYS A 284 26.42 -18.15 6.42
CA LYS A 284 26.23 -18.16 4.97
C LYS A 284 25.76 -19.52 4.45
N ALA A 285 26.34 -20.62 4.93
CA ALA A 285 25.97 -21.96 4.49
C ALA A 285 24.51 -22.35 4.79
N ILE A 286 23.86 -21.72 5.77
CA ILE A 286 22.44 -21.96 6.07
C ILE A 286 21.54 -21.19 5.09
N VAL A 287 21.99 -20.00 4.69
CA VAL A 287 21.15 -19.03 4.00
C VAL A 287 21.35 -19.05 2.48
N GLU A 288 22.48 -19.57 1.99
CA GLU A 288 22.83 -19.66 0.57
C GLU A 288 21.76 -20.32 -0.33
N PRO A 289 20.96 -21.31 0.12
CA PRO A 289 19.83 -21.80 -0.67
C PRO A 289 18.72 -20.77 -0.93
N VAL A 290 18.64 -19.71 -0.11
CA VAL A 290 17.55 -18.72 -0.11
C VAL A 290 18.05 -17.33 -0.52
N VAL A 291 19.33 -17.02 -0.32
CA VAL A 291 19.99 -15.75 -0.69
C VAL A 291 20.71 -15.90 -2.03
N SER A 292 20.46 -14.98 -2.95
CA SER A 292 21.35 -14.75 -4.07
C SER A 292 22.33 -13.64 -3.73
N PHE A 293 23.62 -13.92 -3.95
CA PHE A 293 24.68 -12.91 -3.92
C PHE A 293 24.97 -12.34 -5.32
N LYS A 294 24.32 -12.88 -6.36
CA LYS A 294 24.51 -12.45 -7.74
C LYS A 294 23.74 -11.15 -7.97
N ASP A 295 24.40 -10.15 -8.54
CA ASP A 295 23.72 -8.95 -9.02
C ASP A 295 22.72 -9.30 -10.14
N ALA A 296 21.64 -8.53 -10.21
CA ALA A 296 20.74 -8.56 -11.36
C ALA A 296 21.47 -8.05 -12.61
N ASP A 297 20.91 -8.36 -13.79
CA ASP A 297 21.42 -7.88 -15.07
C ASP A 297 20.33 -7.09 -15.82
N PRO A 298 20.46 -5.76 -15.96
CA PRO A 298 21.51 -4.91 -15.40
C PRO A 298 21.41 -4.80 -13.86
N PRO A 299 22.50 -4.42 -13.15
CA PRO A 299 22.48 -4.27 -11.70
C PRO A 299 21.49 -3.20 -11.22
N TYR A 300 20.79 -3.48 -10.12
CA TYR A 300 19.95 -2.48 -9.47
C TYR A 300 20.76 -1.33 -8.89
N ARG A 301 20.11 -0.16 -8.75
CA ARG A 301 20.72 1.04 -8.16
C ARG A 301 21.19 0.77 -6.73
N VAL A 302 22.30 1.40 -6.36
CA VAL A 302 22.75 1.47 -4.97
C VAL A 302 21.77 2.36 -4.19
N ILE A 303 21.20 1.82 -3.11
CA ILE A 303 20.24 2.53 -2.25
C ILE A 303 20.88 3.08 -0.98
N TYR A 304 22.07 2.60 -0.65
CA TYR A 304 22.86 3.07 0.48
C TYR A 304 24.34 2.77 0.24
N SER A 305 25.19 3.76 0.53
CA SER A 305 26.64 3.61 0.60
C SER A 305 27.12 4.14 1.95
N GLY A 306 27.79 3.31 2.72
CA GLY A 306 28.29 3.71 4.04
C GLY A 306 28.58 2.55 4.98
N THR A 307 28.82 2.84 6.25
CA THR A 307 29.17 1.84 7.25
C THR A 307 27.95 1.06 7.75
N CYS A 308 28.10 -0.26 7.86
CA CYS A 308 27.01 -1.17 8.27
C CYS A 308 26.53 -1.05 9.72
N GLY A 309 27.19 -0.24 10.56
CA GLY A 309 26.80 -0.04 11.97
C GLY A 309 25.71 1.02 12.21
N THR A 310 25.10 1.58 11.15
CA THR A 310 24.11 2.67 11.29
C THR A 310 22.70 2.23 10.93
N LEU A 311 21.69 2.78 11.62
CA LEU A 311 20.27 2.52 11.33
C LEU A 311 19.87 2.97 9.91
N LYS A 312 20.59 3.94 9.34
CA LYS A 312 20.34 4.55 8.04
C LYS A 312 20.17 3.51 6.92
N ARG A 313 20.95 2.42 6.94
CA ARG A 313 20.84 1.36 5.93
C ARG A 313 19.48 0.67 5.95
N TYR A 314 18.90 0.46 7.14
CA TYR A 314 17.60 -0.18 7.29
C TYR A 314 16.49 0.74 6.85
N HIS A 315 16.59 2.04 7.17
CA HIS A 315 15.67 3.03 6.61
C HIS A 315 15.75 3.04 5.09
N SER A 316 16.95 3.05 4.49
CA SER A 316 17.10 2.96 3.03
C SER A 316 16.47 1.70 2.44
N MET A 317 16.67 0.52 3.05
CA MET A 317 16.04 -0.73 2.61
C MET A 317 14.52 -0.71 2.76
N ALA A 318 14.02 -0.24 3.91
CA ALA A 318 12.59 -0.17 4.21
C ALA A 318 11.86 0.79 3.26
N GLU A 319 12.45 1.96 3.01
CA GLU A 319 11.94 2.94 2.05
C GLU A 319 12.00 2.41 0.62
N HIS A 320 13.09 1.73 0.24
CA HIS A 320 13.17 1.13 -1.08
C HIS A 320 12.12 0.03 -1.27
N ASN A 321 11.97 -0.87 -0.29
CA ASN A 321 10.93 -1.91 -0.32
C ASN A 321 9.53 -1.29 -0.35
N LYS A 322 9.29 -0.20 0.38
CA LYS A 322 8.02 0.54 0.33
C LYS A 322 7.75 1.09 -1.07
N GLN A 323 8.73 1.71 -1.71
CA GLN A 323 8.59 2.19 -3.10
C GLN A 323 8.32 1.06 -4.10
N LEU A 324 8.87 -0.14 -3.87
CA LEU A 324 8.67 -1.30 -4.74
C LEU A 324 7.35 -2.02 -4.48
N ALA A 325 6.90 -2.09 -3.22
CA ALA A 325 5.63 -2.69 -2.82
C ALA A 325 4.46 -1.88 -3.33
N PHE A 326 4.62 -0.57 -3.32
CA PHE A 326 3.67 0.40 -3.85
C PHE A 326 4.33 1.07 -5.05
N PRO A 327 4.50 0.36 -6.20
CA PRO A 327 5.04 0.95 -7.42
C PRO A 327 4.00 1.97 -7.88
N GLY A 328 4.22 3.18 -7.39
CA GLY A 328 3.18 4.07 -6.91
C GLY A 328 3.67 5.51 -6.85
N SER A 329 4.77 5.77 -7.56
CA SER A 329 4.80 6.83 -8.57
C SER A 329 3.80 6.60 -9.72
N ALA A 330 2.72 5.84 -9.48
CA ALA A 330 1.39 6.21 -9.96
C ALA A 330 1.09 7.72 -9.83
N PHE A 331 1.87 8.34 -8.94
CA PHE A 331 1.95 9.70 -8.56
C PHE A 331 3.42 10.11 -8.34
N ASP A 332 4.13 10.43 -9.42
CA ASP A 332 5.57 10.73 -9.43
C ASP A 332 6.09 11.63 -8.29
N ALA A 333 7.33 11.36 -7.86
CA ALA A 333 8.11 12.12 -6.89
C ALA A 333 8.69 13.43 -7.44
N SER A 334 8.03 14.04 -8.44
CA SER A 334 8.30 15.44 -8.70
C SER A 334 7.58 16.25 -7.62
N PRO A 335 8.27 17.04 -6.79
CA PRO A 335 7.59 18.11 -6.08
C PRO A 335 6.86 18.94 -7.14
N MET A 336 5.53 18.99 -7.07
CA MET A 336 4.79 20.00 -7.81
C MET A 336 5.41 21.35 -7.42
N PRO A 337 5.78 22.22 -8.36
CA PRO A 337 6.28 23.53 -8.02
C PRO A 337 5.23 24.21 -7.15
N ASN A 338 5.64 24.74 -5.98
CA ASN A 338 4.84 25.58 -5.07
C ASN A 338 4.04 26.72 -5.76
N ARG A 339 4.19 26.93 -7.06
CA ARG A 339 3.47 27.93 -7.87
C ARG A 339 1.99 27.64 -8.11
N LEU A 340 1.51 26.40 -7.99
CA LEU A 340 0.06 26.12 -8.12
C LEU A 340 -0.75 26.44 -6.85
N MET A 341 -0.09 26.69 -5.72
CA MET A 341 -0.72 26.76 -4.38
C MET A 341 -1.18 28.16 -3.93
N ASN A 342 -0.90 29.22 -4.70
CA ASN A 342 -1.13 30.61 -4.27
C ASN A 342 -2.23 31.38 -5.07
N GLN A 343 -3.13 30.70 -5.78
CA GLN A 343 -4.27 31.40 -6.39
C GLN A 343 -5.51 31.33 -5.50
N PRO A 344 -6.16 32.48 -5.19
CA PRO A 344 -7.37 32.50 -4.37
C PRO A 344 -8.51 31.72 -5.05
N VAL A 345 -9.15 30.82 -4.30
CA VAL A 345 -10.44 30.23 -4.68
C VAL A 345 -11.51 31.30 -4.48
N GLU A 346 -12.18 31.72 -5.56
CA GLU A 346 -13.42 32.50 -5.45
C GLU A 346 -14.47 31.63 -4.73
N LYS A 347 -14.82 32.03 -3.51
CA LYS A 347 -15.85 31.37 -2.70
C LYS A 347 -17.21 31.56 -3.38
N LEU A 348 -17.89 30.46 -3.73
CA LEU A 348 -19.33 30.46 -3.88
C LEU A 348 -19.98 30.55 -2.49
N PRO A 349 -20.94 31.46 -2.25
CA PRO A 349 -21.64 31.50 -0.97
C PRO A 349 -22.67 30.35 -0.90
N LEU A 350 -22.54 29.48 0.11
CA LEU A 350 -23.67 28.70 0.60
C LEU A 350 -24.67 29.67 1.23
N ALA A 351 -25.80 29.91 0.57
CA ALA A 351 -26.91 30.65 1.14
C ALA A 351 -27.96 29.66 1.68
N VAL A 352 -28.05 29.57 3.00
CA VAL A 352 -29.25 29.10 3.70
C VAL A 352 -30.25 30.26 3.65
N GLU A 353 -31.28 30.17 2.81
CA GLU A 353 -32.29 31.21 2.73
C GLU A 353 -33.25 31.15 3.93
N THR A 354 -33.23 32.23 4.71
CA THR A 354 -34.29 32.59 5.64
C THR A 354 -35.24 33.53 4.88
N VAL A 355 -36.51 33.19 4.87
CA VAL A 355 -37.58 33.90 4.15
C VAL A 355 -37.73 35.33 4.65
N HIS A 356 -37.63 36.32 3.76
CA HIS A 356 -38.35 37.59 3.92
C HIS A 356 -38.74 38.19 2.55
N GLU A 357 -40.05 38.24 2.32
CA GLU A 357 -40.70 38.97 1.24
C GLU A 357 -40.56 40.49 1.41
N GLN A 358 -40.29 41.23 0.33
CA GLN A 358 -41.14 42.32 -0.18
C GLN A 358 -40.54 43.02 -1.42
N PRO A 359 -41.36 43.72 -2.26
CA PRO A 359 -41.16 43.80 -3.71
C PRO A 359 -40.90 45.20 -4.31
N SER A 360 -40.56 45.20 -5.62
CA SER A 360 -40.72 46.26 -6.67
C SER A 360 -39.46 47.07 -7.05
N PRO A 361 -39.40 47.79 -8.21
CA PRO A 361 -40.25 47.79 -9.42
C PRO A 361 -39.49 47.73 -10.78
N LEU A 362 -40.28 47.50 -11.84
CA LEU A 362 -39.98 47.68 -13.27
C LEU A 362 -39.41 49.07 -13.62
N ARG A 363 -38.44 49.13 -14.55
CA ARG A 363 -38.12 50.36 -15.28
C ARG A 363 -37.76 50.10 -16.74
N VAL A 364 -38.40 50.88 -17.61
CA VAL A 364 -38.43 50.83 -19.08
C VAL A 364 -37.44 51.84 -19.69
N GLY A 365 -36.72 51.40 -20.73
CA GLY A 365 -36.25 52.18 -21.90
C GLY A 365 -34.93 52.99 -21.76
N PRO A 366 -34.37 53.54 -22.87
CA PRO A 366 -34.83 53.50 -24.27
C PRO A 366 -33.75 53.18 -25.35
N SER A 367 -34.24 53.02 -26.58
CA SER A 367 -33.57 52.74 -27.86
C SER A 367 -32.86 53.98 -28.48
N LYS A 368 -31.86 53.75 -29.35
CA LYS A 368 -31.42 54.71 -30.40
C LYS A 368 -30.95 54.00 -31.68
N ASP A 369 -31.54 54.45 -32.79
CA ASP A 369 -31.32 54.08 -34.20
C ASP A 369 -30.00 54.60 -34.80
N SER A 370 -29.47 53.91 -35.83
CA SER A 370 -29.40 54.42 -37.24
C SER A 370 -28.48 53.58 -38.17
N THR A 371 -29.04 53.27 -39.34
CA THR A 371 -28.58 52.57 -40.58
C THR A 371 -27.66 53.45 -41.48
N PRO A 372 -27.08 53.04 -42.68
CA PRO A 372 -27.67 52.12 -43.67
C PRO A 372 -26.81 51.31 -44.71
N THR A 373 -27.44 50.20 -45.16
CA THR A 373 -27.59 49.61 -46.53
C THR A 373 -26.40 49.20 -47.42
N ARG A 374 -26.42 47.94 -47.92
CA ARG A 374 -26.73 47.64 -49.35
C ARG A 374 -27.08 46.17 -49.70
N HIS A 375 -28.15 46.05 -50.50
CA HIS A 375 -28.65 45.00 -51.43
C HIS A 375 -28.81 43.51 -51.07
N LYS A 376 -30.07 43.05 -51.13
CA LYS A 376 -30.52 41.69 -51.53
C LYS A 376 -30.87 41.68 -53.03
N PRO A 377 -31.04 40.50 -53.67
CA PRO A 377 -32.44 40.09 -53.91
C PRO A 377 -32.76 38.56 -53.85
N TYR A 378 -33.99 38.30 -53.36
CA TYR A 378 -34.89 37.13 -53.53
C TYR A 378 -34.76 35.82 -52.70
N PRO A 379 -35.90 35.13 -52.40
CA PRO A 379 -36.30 34.85 -51.02
C PRO A 379 -36.25 33.35 -50.67
N LYS A 380 -35.72 33.01 -49.49
CA LYS A 380 -35.94 31.69 -48.88
C LYS A 380 -37.08 31.75 -47.88
N GLN A 381 -38.04 30.86 -48.09
CA GLN A 381 -39.19 30.60 -47.23
C GLN A 381 -38.78 30.54 -45.76
N LYS A 382 -39.55 31.25 -44.92
CA LYS A 382 -39.45 31.20 -43.45
C LYS A 382 -39.78 29.77 -43.00
N LYS A 383 -38.75 28.94 -42.80
CA LYS A 383 -38.82 27.88 -41.79
C LYS A 383 -38.66 28.57 -40.45
N THR A 384 -39.67 28.44 -39.60
CA THR A 384 -39.60 28.71 -38.16
C THR A 384 -38.29 28.13 -37.61
N PRO A 385 -37.56 28.86 -36.75
CA PRO A 385 -36.37 28.30 -36.13
C PRO A 385 -36.84 27.19 -35.19
N ALA A 386 -36.71 25.95 -35.65
CA ALA A 386 -36.64 24.81 -34.74
C ALA A 386 -35.54 25.17 -33.74
N SER A 387 -35.90 25.30 -32.47
CA SER A 387 -34.91 25.45 -31.42
C SER A 387 -33.88 24.35 -31.64
N LYS A 388 -32.63 24.72 -31.91
CA LYS A 388 -31.53 23.77 -31.79
C LYS A 388 -31.57 23.29 -30.35
N LYS A 389 -32.19 22.12 -30.10
CA LYS A 389 -31.88 21.34 -28.91
C LYS A 389 -30.38 21.13 -29.01
N VAL A 390 -29.63 21.91 -28.25
CA VAL A 390 -28.27 21.55 -27.90
C VAL A 390 -28.43 20.16 -27.32
N ASP A 391 -27.86 19.17 -27.98
CA ASP A 391 -27.83 17.79 -27.54
C ASP A 391 -27.01 17.79 -26.24
N ARG A 392 -27.68 18.12 -25.12
CA ARG A 392 -27.08 18.06 -23.80
C ARG A 392 -26.93 16.58 -23.55
N GLY A 393 -25.68 16.10 -23.66
CA GLY A 393 -25.35 14.71 -23.34
C GLY A 393 -25.89 14.31 -21.96
N ARG A 394 -25.91 13.01 -21.70
CA ARG A 394 -26.43 12.44 -20.44
C ARG A 394 -25.89 13.19 -19.22
N ASN A 395 -26.77 13.59 -18.30
CA ASN A 395 -26.38 14.13 -17.00
C ASN A 395 -25.57 13.07 -16.23
N LYS A 396 -24.31 13.38 -15.90
CA LYS A 396 -23.43 12.45 -15.19
C LYS A 396 -23.71 12.34 -13.70
N PHE A 397 -24.53 13.24 -13.15
CA PHE A 397 -24.95 13.22 -11.75
C PHE A 397 -26.23 12.40 -11.53
N GLU A 398 -26.87 11.92 -12.60
CA GLU A 398 -28.05 11.08 -12.55
C GLU A 398 -27.67 9.60 -12.75
N PRO A 399 -28.31 8.67 -12.01
CA PRO A 399 -28.06 7.25 -12.16
C PRO A 399 -28.54 6.74 -13.53
N VAL A 400 -27.90 5.68 -14.03
CA VAL A 400 -28.34 5.00 -15.25
C VAL A 400 -29.35 3.92 -14.90
N SER A 401 -30.54 4.00 -15.48
CA SER A 401 -31.51 2.91 -15.44
C SER A 401 -31.13 1.85 -16.47
N SER A 402 -30.57 0.73 -16.02
CA SER A 402 -30.20 -0.41 -16.87
C SER A 402 -30.15 -1.70 -16.07
N ALA A 403 -30.58 -2.82 -16.66
CA ALA A 403 -30.63 -4.12 -15.99
C ALA A 403 -29.24 -4.68 -15.63
N ILE A 404 -28.20 -4.24 -16.34
CA ILE A 404 -26.81 -4.65 -16.11
C ILE A 404 -26.07 -3.71 -15.14
N MET A 405 -26.67 -2.58 -14.73
CA MET A 405 -26.03 -1.72 -13.72
C MET A 405 -26.23 -2.31 -12.33
N PRO A 406 -25.21 -2.27 -11.45
CA PRO A 406 -25.38 -2.56 -10.03
C PRO A 406 -26.37 -1.59 -9.36
N SER A 407 -26.85 -1.93 -8.17
CA SER A 407 -27.85 -1.14 -7.46
C SER A 407 -27.19 0.11 -6.86
N SER A 408 -27.70 1.30 -7.17
CA SER A 408 -27.14 2.54 -6.63
C SER A 408 -27.49 2.73 -5.16
N ILE A 409 -26.57 3.32 -4.39
CA ILE A 409 -26.77 3.59 -2.95
C ILE A 409 -27.59 4.89 -2.80
N PRO A 410 -28.76 4.88 -2.12
CA PRO A 410 -29.66 6.03 -2.09
C PRO A 410 -29.03 7.33 -1.59
N ALA A 411 -28.21 7.28 -0.54
CA ALA A 411 -27.52 8.44 0.01
C ALA A 411 -26.58 9.11 -1.01
N TRP A 412 -25.85 8.30 -1.78
CA TRP A 412 -24.92 8.75 -2.82
C TRP A 412 -25.64 9.32 -4.04
N VAL A 413 -26.75 8.71 -4.46
CA VAL A 413 -27.59 9.24 -5.56
C VAL A 413 -28.15 10.60 -5.17
N LYS A 414 -28.71 10.73 -3.96
CA LYS A 414 -29.26 11.99 -3.46
C LYS A 414 -28.20 13.08 -3.43
N ALA A 415 -27.02 12.77 -2.89
CA ALA A 415 -25.88 13.69 -2.86
C ALA A 415 -25.41 14.09 -4.27
N SER A 416 -25.28 13.12 -5.17
CA SER A 416 -24.89 13.35 -6.57
C SER A 416 -25.85 14.30 -7.28
N GLN A 417 -27.15 14.03 -7.18
CA GLN A 417 -28.19 14.87 -7.78
C GLN A 417 -28.17 16.29 -7.23
N GLU A 418 -27.95 16.47 -5.92
CA GLU A 418 -27.86 17.79 -5.28
C GLU A 418 -26.70 18.60 -5.88
N VAL A 419 -25.50 18.02 -5.96
CA VAL A 419 -24.33 18.68 -6.56
C VAL A 419 -24.54 18.96 -8.05
N GLY A 420 -25.21 18.06 -8.76
CA GLY A 420 -25.45 18.18 -10.20
C GLY A 420 -26.36 19.34 -10.60
N ARG A 421 -27.21 19.88 -9.71
CA ARG A 421 -28.15 20.96 -10.03
C ARG A 421 -27.46 22.23 -10.51
N ASP A 422 -26.37 22.60 -9.84
CA ASP A 422 -25.63 23.84 -10.10
C ASP A 422 -24.33 23.60 -10.86
N PHE A 423 -24.01 22.34 -11.15
CA PHE A 423 -22.75 21.98 -11.79
C PHE A 423 -22.73 22.38 -13.27
N ARG A 424 -21.66 23.06 -13.68
CA ARG A 424 -21.43 23.45 -15.09
C ARG A 424 -20.27 22.66 -15.68
N GLU A 425 -20.57 21.71 -16.56
CA GLU A 425 -19.55 20.86 -17.22
C GLU A 425 -18.55 21.65 -18.10
N SER A 426 -18.91 22.87 -18.53
CA SER A 426 -18.08 23.73 -19.36
C SER A 426 -16.94 24.43 -18.60
N GLN A 427 -16.81 24.23 -17.29
CA GLN A 427 -15.71 24.79 -16.51
C GLN A 427 -14.37 24.14 -16.90
N ASN A 428 -13.34 24.96 -17.09
CA ASN A 428 -11.99 24.49 -17.32
C ASN A 428 -11.38 24.00 -16.00
N ALA A 429 -10.84 22.79 -15.98
CA ALA A 429 -10.03 22.32 -14.88
C ALA A 429 -8.73 23.14 -14.79
N ARG A 430 -8.12 23.17 -13.60
CA ARG A 430 -6.79 23.77 -13.42
C ARG A 430 -5.78 23.05 -14.32
N LEU A 431 -4.79 23.79 -14.82
CA LEU A 431 -3.64 23.18 -15.51
C LEU A 431 -3.05 22.09 -14.62
N SER A 432 -2.73 20.92 -15.20
CA SER A 432 -2.24 19.69 -14.55
C SER A 432 -3.24 18.81 -13.79
N VAL A 433 -4.53 19.19 -13.70
CA VAL A 433 -5.55 18.31 -13.12
C VAL A 433 -6.14 17.39 -14.20
N PRO A 434 -6.05 16.05 -14.06
CA PRO A 434 -6.56 15.13 -15.05
C PRO A 434 -8.10 15.14 -15.09
N ARG A 435 -8.68 15.07 -16.30
CA ARG A 435 -10.13 14.92 -16.51
C ARG A 435 -10.54 13.56 -17.04
N GLY A 436 -9.57 12.71 -17.36
CA GLY A 436 -9.80 11.36 -17.86
C GLY A 436 -10.33 10.41 -16.79
N TYR A 437 -10.81 9.27 -17.25
CA TYR A 437 -11.22 8.13 -16.45
C TYR A 437 -10.17 7.02 -16.58
N VAL A 438 -9.80 6.46 -15.43
CA VAL A 438 -8.77 5.42 -15.30
C VAL A 438 -9.21 4.10 -15.95
N LEU A 439 -10.51 3.81 -15.85
CA LEU A 439 -11.24 2.78 -16.59
C LEU A 439 -12.42 3.43 -17.32
N PRO A 440 -13.11 2.73 -18.23
CA PRO A 440 -14.30 3.28 -18.90
C PRO A 440 -15.35 3.78 -17.91
N ASP A 441 -15.98 4.93 -18.18
CA ASP A 441 -17.12 5.42 -17.41
C ASP A 441 -18.23 4.34 -17.37
N PRO A 442 -18.62 3.80 -16.19
CA PRO A 442 -19.65 2.77 -16.08
C PRO A 442 -20.96 3.21 -16.73
N GLY A 443 -21.24 4.51 -16.60
CA GLY A 443 -22.41 5.13 -17.16
C GLY A 443 -22.43 5.19 -18.70
N MET A 444 -21.25 5.24 -19.31
CA MET A 444 -21.10 5.14 -20.75
C MET A 444 -21.48 3.74 -21.24
N LEU A 445 -21.15 2.68 -20.50
CA LEU A 445 -21.45 1.29 -20.86
C LEU A 445 -22.90 0.91 -20.53
N GLY A 446 -23.37 1.22 -19.32
CA GLY A 446 -24.72 0.88 -18.87
C GLY A 446 -25.82 1.59 -19.66
N GLY A 447 -25.53 2.75 -20.26
CA GLY A 447 -26.46 3.51 -21.10
C GLY A 447 -26.50 3.09 -22.57
N MET A 448 -25.72 2.08 -22.98
CA MET A 448 -25.73 1.56 -24.34
C MET A 448 -26.81 0.49 -24.53
N ASP A 449 -27.25 0.32 -25.78
CA ASP A 449 -28.07 -0.83 -26.17
C ASP A 449 -27.27 -2.14 -26.08
N GLU A 450 -27.98 -3.26 -25.88
CA GLU A 450 -27.40 -4.61 -25.74
C GLU A 450 -26.47 -5.02 -26.87
N LYS A 451 -26.83 -4.69 -28.12
CA LYS A 451 -26.00 -4.96 -29.28
C LYS A 451 -24.63 -4.27 -29.24
N LEU A 452 -24.49 -3.21 -28.44
CA LEU A 452 -23.27 -2.43 -28.33
C LEU A 452 -22.51 -2.70 -27.03
N TYR A 453 -23.19 -2.84 -25.88
CA TYR A 453 -22.48 -3.13 -24.64
C TYR A 453 -21.84 -4.52 -24.63
N GLN A 454 -22.48 -5.53 -25.23
CA GLN A 454 -21.96 -6.91 -25.27
C GLN A 454 -20.53 -6.99 -25.86
N PRO A 455 -20.25 -6.50 -27.09
CA PRO A 455 -18.90 -6.53 -27.63
C PRO A 455 -17.92 -5.61 -26.87
N PHE A 456 -18.40 -4.51 -26.29
CA PHE A 456 -17.56 -3.61 -25.49
C PHE A 456 -17.09 -4.27 -24.19
N LEU A 457 -17.98 -4.94 -23.46
CA LEU A 457 -17.63 -5.67 -22.25
C LEU A 457 -16.73 -6.86 -22.55
N LYS A 458 -16.95 -7.59 -23.66
CA LYS A 458 -16.02 -8.64 -24.12
C LYS A 458 -14.64 -8.09 -24.42
N MET A 459 -14.54 -6.93 -25.08
CA MET A 459 -13.25 -6.28 -25.33
C MET A 459 -12.61 -5.79 -24.03
N TYR A 460 -13.39 -5.28 -23.09
CA TYR A 460 -12.90 -4.94 -21.75
C TYR A 460 -12.28 -6.17 -21.07
N LEU A 461 -12.96 -7.32 -21.05
CA LEU A 461 -12.42 -8.56 -20.47
C LEU A 461 -11.09 -8.98 -21.12
N LYS A 462 -10.97 -8.86 -22.45
CA LYS A 462 -9.72 -9.12 -23.17
C LYS A 462 -8.59 -8.14 -22.83
N LEU A 463 -8.90 -6.94 -22.37
CA LEU A 463 -7.92 -5.90 -22.03
C LEU A 463 -7.71 -5.75 -20.52
N ARG A 464 -8.62 -6.26 -19.70
CA ARG A 464 -8.70 -6.06 -18.25
C ARG A 464 -7.35 -6.26 -17.55
N PRO A 465 -6.61 -7.38 -17.76
CA PRO A 465 -5.30 -7.57 -17.13
C PRO A 465 -4.28 -6.47 -17.49
N LEU A 466 -4.25 -6.04 -18.75
CA LEU A 466 -3.36 -4.97 -19.22
C LEU A 466 -3.76 -3.60 -18.69
N LEU A 467 -5.05 -3.32 -18.61
CA LEU A 467 -5.55 -2.06 -18.07
C LEU A 467 -5.20 -1.94 -16.59
N HIS A 468 -5.42 -2.99 -15.80
CA HIS A 468 -5.08 -3.00 -14.38
C HIS A 468 -3.56 -2.86 -14.19
N TYR A 469 -2.77 -3.62 -14.96
CA TYR A 469 -1.31 -3.51 -14.95
C TYR A 469 -0.84 -2.09 -15.29
N ARG A 470 -1.39 -1.49 -16.35
CA ARG A 470 -1.08 -0.12 -16.79
C ARG A 470 -1.35 0.87 -15.67
N VAL A 471 -2.55 0.84 -15.08
CA VAL A 471 -2.94 1.76 -14.00
C VAL A 471 -2.00 1.66 -12.81
N ARG A 472 -1.62 0.45 -12.41
CA ARG A 472 -0.64 0.26 -11.34
C ARG A 472 0.72 0.86 -11.70
N LYS A 473 1.21 0.61 -12.91
CA LYS A 473 2.56 1.01 -13.33
C LYS A 473 2.75 2.49 -13.56
N ILE A 474 1.86 3.12 -14.32
CA ILE A 474 1.98 4.54 -14.69
C ILE A 474 1.14 5.44 -13.78
N GLY A 475 0.15 4.85 -13.09
CA GLY A 475 -0.73 5.53 -12.16
C GLY A 475 -2.03 6.06 -12.69
N ALA A 476 -2.98 6.29 -11.78
CA ALA A 476 -4.27 6.91 -12.07
C ALA A 476 -4.14 8.29 -12.74
N LEU A 477 -3.12 9.09 -12.37
CA LEU A 477 -2.88 10.40 -12.99
C LEU A 477 -2.57 10.29 -14.49
N ASN A 478 -1.72 9.34 -14.86
CA ASN A 478 -1.23 9.17 -16.22
C ASN A 478 -2.07 8.17 -17.04
N ALA A 479 -2.91 7.38 -16.38
CA ALA A 479 -3.73 6.36 -17.02
C ALA A 479 -5.07 6.90 -17.56
N GLY A 480 -5.49 8.09 -17.16
CA GLY A 480 -6.81 8.63 -17.50
C GLY A 480 -7.02 8.85 -19.00
N LEU A 481 -8.13 8.32 -19.54
CA LEU A 481 -8.58 8.55 -20.91
C LEU A 481 -9.98 9.19 -20.94
N SER A 482 -10.29 9.93 -21.98
CA SER A 482 -11.63 10.48 -22.20
C SER A 482 -12.63 9.39 -22.62
N ASN A 483 -13.93 9.66 -22.43
CA ASN A 483 -14.99 8.73 -22.89
C ASN A 483 -14.92 8.47 -24.42
N GLY A 484 -14.46 9.45 -25.21
CA GLY A 484 -14.28 9.26 -26.65
C GLY A 484 -13.16 8.27 -26.98
N GLU A 485 -12.05 8.35 -26.25
CA GLU A 485 -10.92 7.43 -26.36
C GLU A 485 -11.31 6.02 -25.89
N TRP A 486 -12.01 5.90 -24.75
CA TRP A 486 -12.52 4.61 -24.28
C TRP A 486 -13.45 3.93 -25.28
N ARG A 487 -14.32 4.68 -25.96
CA ARG A 487 -15.17 4.11 -27.03
C ARG A 487 -14.36 3.56 -28.19
N LYS A 488 -13.24 4.21 -28.55
CA LYS A 488 -12.34 3.75 -29.61
C LYS A 488 -11.60 2.47 -29.18
N ILE A 489 -11.12 2.40 -27.93
CA ILE A 489 -10.44 1.20 -27.37
C ILE A 489 -11.39 0.00 -27.27
N LEU A 490 -12.57 0.19 -26.69
CA LEU A 490 -13.50 -0.93 -26.50
C LEU A 490 -14.18 -1.34 -27.82
N GLY A 491 -14.23 -0.42 -28.79
CA GLY A 491 -14.76 -0.66 -30.13
C GLY A 491 -13.81 -1.37 -31.11
N LEU A 492 -12.60 -1.75 -30.70
CA LEU A 492 -11.57 -2.31 -31.58
C LEU A 492 -12.07 -3.54 -32.39
N GLY A 493 -12.98 -4.37 -31.85
CA GLY A 493 -13.54 -5.52 -32.56
C GLY A 493 -14.87 -5.26 -33.28
N THR A 494 -15.51 -4.13 -33.01
CA THR A 494 -16.91 -3.88 -33.40
C THR A 494 -17.01 -3.02 -34.66
N PHE A 495 -16.12 -2.03 -34.81
CA PHE A 495 -16.13 -1.13 -35.94
C PHE A 495 -15.14 -1.61 -37.01
N LYS A 496 -15.67 -2.22 -38.09
CA LYS A 496 -14.92 -2.42 -39.34
C LYS A 496 -14.87 -1.07 -40.07
N GLU A 497 -13.84 -0.29 -39.78
CA GLU A 497 -13.62 0.96 -40.51
C GLU A 497 -12.94 0.66 -41.85
N SER A 498 -13.24 1.48 -42.87
CA SER A 498 -12.50 1.44 -44.13
C SER A 498 -11.10 2.01 -43.92
N ASP A 499 -10.10 1.33 -44.49
CA ASP A 499 -8.71 1.75 -44.43
C ASP A 499 -8.53 3.17 -44.99
N GLY A 500 -7.79 4.01 -44.27
CA GLY A 500 -7.42 5.36 -44.70
C GLY A 500 -8.33 6.50 -44.23
N THR A 501 -9.42 6.22 -43.51
CA THR A 501 -10.26 7.27 -42.88
C THR A 501 -9.55 7.94 -41.70
N GLN A 502 -9.97 9.17 -41.34
CA GLN A 502 -9.43 9.88 -40.17
C GLN A 502 -9.69 9.11 -38.86
N ALA A 503 -10.84 8.44 -38.76
CA ALA A 503 -11.18 7.59 -37.61
C ALA A 503 -10.21 6.40 -37.48
N SER A 504 -9.85 5.77 -38.60
CA SER A 504 -8.88 4.67 -38.65
C SER A 504 -7.47 5.14 -38.23
N LYS A 505 -7.05 6.33 -38.67
CA LYS A 505 -5.78 6.94 -38.24
C LYS A 505 -5.75 7.29 -36.75
N ASP A 506 -6.82 7.91 -36.26
CA ASP A 506 -6.94 8.26 -34.84
C ASP A 506 -6.92 6.99 -33.96
N ARG A 507 -7.55 5.92 -34.44
CA ARG A 507 -7.57 4.62 -33.75
C ARG A 507 -6.20 3.96 -33.75
N ALA A 508 -5.50 3.94 -34.89
CA ALA A 508 -4.15 3.40 -34.98
C ALA A 508 -3.19 4.13 -34.04
N LYS A 509 -3.26 5.47 -34.02
CA LYS A 509 -2.50 6.30 -33.08
C LYS A 509 -2.83 5.94 -31.62
N LEU A 510 -4.09 5.74 -31.29
CA LEU A 510 -4.49 5.45 -29.92
C LEU A 510 -4.05 4.04 -29.46
N ILE A 511 -4.03 3.08 -30.37
CA ILE A 511 -3.41 1.76 -30.13
C ILE A 511 -1.90 1.93 -29.93
N GLU A 512 -1.24 2.75 -30.74
CA GLU A 512 0.18 3.06 -30.60
C GLU A 512 0.49 3.74 -29.26
N ASP A 513 -0.32 4.72 -28.83
CA ASP A 513 -0.17 5.40 -27.54
C ASP A 513 -0.40 4.41 -26.37
N LEU A 514 -1.39 3.51 -26.49
CA LEU A 514 -1.62 2.44 -25.50
C LEU A 514 -0.45 1.45 -25.48
N GLN A 515 0.07 1.10 -26.65
CA GLN A 515 1.21 0.22 -26.83
C GLN A 515 2.50 0.83 -26.26
N GLU A 516 2.76 2.11 -26.51
CA GLU A 516 3.89 2.87 -25.97
C GLU A 516 3.78 2.96 -24.45
N SER A 517 2.58 3.25 -23.94
CA SER A 517 2.31 3.28 -22.50
C SER A 517 2.54 1.92 -21.83
N LEU A 518 2.21 0.81 -22.51
CA LEU A 518 2.46 -0.55 -22.03
C LEU A 518 3.95 -0.93 -22.16
N ASN A 519 4.61 -0.53 -23.26
CA ASN A 519 6.04 -0.75 -23.48
C ASN A 519 6.88 0.02 -22.44
N GLY A 520 6.53 1.27 -22.14
CA GLY A 520 7.13 2.07 -21.08
C GLY A 520 6.92 1.50 -19.68
N SER A 521 5.92 0.62 -19.51
CA SER A 521 5.70 -0.15 -18.29
C SER A 521 6.47 -1.48 -18.24
N GLY A 522 7.25 -1.81 -19.28
CA GLY A 522 8.08 -3.01 -19.38
C GLY A 522 7.43 -4.17 -20.15
N LEU A 523 6.19 -4.03 -20.60
CA LEU A 523 5.47 -5.08 -21.34
C LEU A 523 5.53 -4.83 -22.85
N LYS A 524 6.04 -5.80 -23.61
CA LYS A 524 5.97 -5.79 -25.08
C LYS A 524 4.72 -6.51 -25.56
N VAL A 525 3.55 -5.87 -25.48
CA VAL A 525 2.29 -6.50 -25.94
C VAL A 525 2.16 -6.44 -27.47
N ASP A 526 1.49 -7.39 -28.11
CA ASP A 526 1.08 -7.28 -29.51
C ASP A 526 -0.44 -7.20 -29.59
N LEU A 527 -0.98 -5.97 -29.58
CA LEU A 527 -2.42 -5.72 -29.61
C LEU A 527 -3.08 -6.18 -30.92
N THR A 528 -2.32 -6.44 -31.99
CA THR A 528 -2.88 -6.94 -33.26
C THR A 528 -3.45 -8.36 -33.15
N LYS A 529 -3.07 -9.10 -32.10
CA LYS A 529 -3.51 -10.47 -31.84
C LYS A 529 -4.63 -10.56 -30.78
N LEU A 530 -5.25 -9.44 -30.39
CA LEU A 530 -6.37 -9.39 -29.45
C LEU A 530 -7.56 -10.29 -29.83
N ASP A 531 -7.75 -10.54 -31.13
CA ASP A 531 -8.81 -11.44 -31.61
C ASP A 531 -8.60 -12.90 -31.18
N THR A 532 -7.36 -13.30 -30.89
CA THR A 532 -7.01 -14.64 -30.40
C THR A 532 -7.29 -14.81 -28.89
N VAL A 533 -7.46 -13.72 -28.16
CA VAL A 533 -7.76 -13.73 -26.72
C VAL A 533 -9.24 -14.03 -26.53
N VAL A 534 -9.55 -15.05 -25.73
CA VAL A 534 -10.93 -15.38 -25.35
C VAL A 534 -11.30 -14.55 -24.11
N PRO A 535 -12.43 -13.82 -24.11
CA PRO A 535 -12.91 -13.13 -22.91
C PRO A 535 -13.10 -14.12 -21.76
N GLU A 536 -12.53 -13.80 -20.60
CA GLU A 536 -12.57 -14.66 -19.41
C GLU A 536 -12.96 -13.83 -18.18
N TRP A 537 -13.81 -14.40 -17.32
CA TRP A 537 -14.22 -13.81 -16.04
C TRP A 537 -14.24 -14.90 -14.98
N GLU A 538 -13.52 -14.72 -13.88
CA GLU A 538 -13.42 -15.68 -12.76
C GLU A 538 -13.14 -17.14 -13.21
N GLY A 539 -12.24 -17.32 -14.19
CA GLY A 539 -11.88 -18.62 -14.75
C GLY A 539 -12.86 -19.18 -15.79
N GLN A 540 -14.00 -18.53 -16.02
CA GLN A 540 -14.98 -18.92 -17.04
C GLN A 540 -14.74 -18.18 -18.36
N GLN A 541 -14.67 -18.93 -19.46
CA GLN A 541 -14.49 -18.37 -20.81
C GLN A 541 -15.83 -18.11 -21.51
N PHE A 542 -15.90 -16.99 -22.24
CA PHE A 542 -17.11 -16.52 -22.91
C PHE A 542 -16.90 -16.32 -24.41
N VAL A 543 -17.36 -17.30 -25.20
CA VAL A 543 -17.42 -17.21 -26.67
C VAL A 543 -18.78 -16.62 -27.12
N SER A 544 -19.85 -16.98 -26.42
CA SER A 544 -21.21 -16.43 -26.61
C SER A 544 -21.39 -15.10 -25.88
N ASP A 545 -22.58 -14.52 -25.94
CA ASP A 545 -22.93 -13.31 -25.19
C ASP A 545 -22.85 -13.51 -23.68
N LEU A 546 -22.49 -12.42 -23.00
CA LEU A 546 -22.32 -12.40 -21.55
C LEU A 546 -23.69 -12.40 -20.89
N PRO A 547 -23.94 -13.28 -19.90
CA PRO A 547 -25.15 -13.21 -19.08
C PRO A 547 -25.26 -11.84 -18.39
N SER A 548 -26.48 -11.35 -18.16
CA SER A 548 -26.70 -10.03 -17.54
C SER A 548 -26.10 -9.91 -16.13
N LEU A 549 -26.05 -11.02 -15.38
CA LEU A 549 -25.40 -11.07 -14.07
C LEU A 549 -23.89 -10.82 -14.20
N ILE A 550 -23.22 -11.48 -15.14
CA ILE A 550 -21.79 -11.28 -15.42
C ILE A 550 -21.53 -9.86 -15.90
N CYS A 551 -22.40 -9.30 -16.75
CA CYS A 551 -22.28 -7.90 -17.16
C CYS A 551 -22.35 -6.95 -15.94
N ARG A 552 -23.20 -7.27 -14.96
CA ARG A 552 -23.33 -6.50 -13.72
C ARG A 552 -22.10 -6.63 -12.84
N GLU A 553 -21.54 -7.82 -12.70
CA GLU A 553 -20.28 -8.06 -11.96
C GLU A 553 -19.11 -7.28 -12.58
N ILE A 554 -19.00 -7.27 -13.91
CA ILE A 554 -17.97 -6.50 -14.62
C ILE A 554 -18.14 -4.99 -14.38
N LEU A 555 -19.37 -4.48 -14.47
CA LEU A 555 -19.64 -3.06 -14.21
C LEU A 555 -19.39 -2.71 -12.74
N ASP A 556 -19.69 -3.62 -11.82
CA ASP A 556 -19.38 -3.47 -10.40
C ASP A 556 -17.87 -3.34 -10.16
N GLU A 557 -17.04 -4.17 -10.79
CA GLU A 557 -15.59 -4.03 -10.74
C GLU A 557 -15.12 -2.66 -11.28
N ILE A 558 -15.61 -2.26 -12.45
CA ILE A 558 -15.22 -0.98 -13.06
C ILE A 558 -15.59 0.19 -12.13
N ILE A 559 -16.78 0.14 -11.50
CA ILE A 559 -17.24 1.14 -10.52
C ILE A 559 -16.30 1.17 -9.33
N HIS A 560 -16.04 0.03 -8.69
CA HIS A 560 -15.22 -0.07 -7.50
C HIS A 560 -13.79 0.39 -7.75
N PHE A 561 -13.18 -0.08 -8.83
CA PHE A 561 -11.82 0.28 -9.21
C PHE A 561 -11.70 1.78 -9.55
N SER A 562 -12.69 2.32 -10.27
CA SER A 562 -12.71 3.74 -10.63
C SER A 562 -12.90 4.62 -9.40
N PHE A 563 -13.86 4.31 -8.53
CA PHE A 563 -14.08 5.04 -7.28
C PHE A 563 -12.82 5.03 -6.40
N LYS A 564 -12.19 3.86 -6.20
CA LYS A 564 -10.92 3.74 -5.45
C LYS A 564 -9.82 4.61 -6.06
N SER A 565 -9.64 4.54 -7.38
CA SER A 565 -8.60 5.31 -8.07
C SER A 565 -8.85 6.82 -7.98
N GLU A 566 -10.10 7.24 -8.08
CA GLU A 566 -10.51 8.65 -7.98
C GLU A 566 -10.38 9.19 -6.55
N LEU A 567 -10.74 8.40 -5.54
CA LEU A 567 -10.55 8.76 -4.14
C LEU A 567 -9.07 8.95 -3.80
N LEU A 568 -8.21 8.02 -4.24
CA LEU A 568 -6.76 8.11 -4.03
C LEU A 568 -6.14 9.30 -4.79
N LEU A 569 -6.66 9.60 -5.98
CA LEU A 569 -6.27 10.78 -6.75
C LEU A 569 -6.68 12.07 -6.00
N ALA A 570 -7.91 12.14 -5.49
CA ALA A 570 -8.38 13.27 -4.70
C ALA A 570 -7.55 13.46 -3.43
N ASP A 571 -7.33 12.38 -2.67
CA ASP A 571 -6.52 12.43 -1.44
C ASP A 571 -5.09 12.90 -1.72
N ARG A 572 -4.47 12.47 -2.82
CA ARG A 572 -3.14 13.01 -3.20
C ARG A 572 -3.12 14.52 -3.37
N PHE A 573 -4.12 15.09 -4.04
CA PHE A 573 -4.14 16.51 -4.35
C PHE A 573 -4.60 17.37 -3.18
N LEU A 574 -5.46 16.81 -2.32
CA LEU A 574 -6.15 17.55 -1.27
C LEU A 574 -5.53 17.34 0.11
N TYR A 575 -4.82 16.24 0.36
CA TYR A 575 -4.21 15.96 1.65
C TYR A 575 -3.14 17.00 2.02
N GLN A 576 -3.19 17.47 3.26
CA GLN A 576 -2.17 18.35 3.82
C GLN A 576 -1.19 17.53 4.65
N PHE A 577 0.06 17.44 4.17
CA PHE A 577 1.12 16.74 4.88
C PHE A 577 1.36 17.35 6.27
N ASP A 578 1.52 16.48 7.25
CA ASP A 578 1.84 16.86 8.62
C ASP A 578 3.37 16.90 8.82
N PRO A 579 3.98 18.08 8.99
CA PRO A 579 5.42 18.20 9.18
C PRO A 579 5.92 17.55 10.46
N SER A 580 5.06 17.36 11.47
CA SER A 580 5.43 16.71 12.74
C SER A 580 5.77 15.23 12.55
N CYS A 581 5.22 14.59 11.52
CA CYS A 581 5.48 13.20 11.16
C CYS A 581 6.87 12.97 10.50
N MET A 582 7.66 14.01 10.26
CA MET A 582 9.02 13.89 9.68
C MET A 582 10.09 13.47 10.70
N ASN A 583 9.81 13.63 11.99
CA ASN A 583 10.77 13.34 13.07
C ASN A 583 10.47 11.97 13.70
N GLU A 584 10.62 10.89 12.94
CA GLU A 584 10.48 9.52 13.48
C GLU A 584 11.51 9.22 14.59
N ASP A 585 12.66 9.91 14.60
CA ASP A 585 13.68 9.83 15.66
C ASP A 585 13.21 10.43 17.01
N VAL A 586 12.10 11.20 17.01
CA VAL A 586 11.55 11.89 18.19
C VAL A 586 10.11 11.44 18.50
N ALA A 587 9.59 10.44 17.78
CA ALA A 587 8.31 9.83 18.12
C ALA A 587 8.47 9.00 19.41
N GLU A 588 8.47 9.70 20.55
CA GLU A 588 8.35 9.11 21.87
C GLU A 588 7.18 8.12 21.87
N GLU A 589 7.41 6.92 22.39
CA GLU A 589 6.39 5.91 22.64
C GLU A 589 5.30 6.53 23.55
N GLY A 590 4.25 7.11 22.96
CA GLY A 590 3.14 7.68 23.72
C GLY A 590 2.31 8.76 23.03
N GLN A 591 2.79 9.45 21.99
CA GLN A 591 1.96 10.41 21.27
C GLN A 591 1.02 9.69 20.29
N ILE A 592 -0.29 9.78 20.56
CA ILE A 592 -1.35 9.32 19.67
C ILE A 592 -1.40 10.29 18.47
N HIS A 593 -0.54 10.07 17.48
CA HIS A 593 -0.73 10.66 16.17
C HIS A 593 -1.98 10.03 15.52
N ASP A 594 -2.76 10.84 14.79
CA ASP A 594 -3.79 10.33 13.89
C ASP A 594 -3.16 9.27 12.98
N ASP A 595 -3.71 8.06 12.96
CA ASP A 595 -3.07 6.92 12.28
C ASP A 595 -3.00 7.08 10.74
N LEU A 596 -3.72 8.08 10.20
CA LEU A 596 -3.67 8.50 8.80
C LEU A 596 -2.76 9.71 8.54
N ALA A 597 -2.21 10.35 9.57
CA ALA A 597 -1.25 11.44 9.41
C ALA A 597 0.02 10.91 8.73
N ALA A 598 0.54 11.61 7.74
CA ALA A 598 1.65 11.17 6.91
C ALA A 598 2.55 12.33 6.53
N SER A 599 3.85 12.04 6.48
CA SER A 599 4.87 13.01 6.10
C SER A 599 5.07 13.10 4.58
N ASN A 600 4.66 12.07 3.83
CA ASN A 600 4.79 12.02 2.38
C ASN A 600 3.66 11.22 1.73
N SER A 601 3.53 11.35 0.41
CA SER A 601 2.41 10.76 -0.36
C SER A 601 2.40 9.24 -0.35
N ILE A 602 3.56 8.60 -0.30
CA ILE A 602 3.66 7.14 -0.29
C ILE A 602 3.16 6.58 1.05
N ASP A 603 3.55 7.23 2.15
CA ASP A 603 3.07 6.89 3.47
C ASP A 603 1.55 7.08 3.61
N ARG A 604 1.04 8.22 3.12
CA ARG A 604 -0.40 8.49 3.08
C ARG A 604 -1.15 7.43 2.28
N LEU A 605 -0.66 7.09 1.09
CA LEU A 605 -1.26 6.08 0.22
C LEU A 605 -1.33 4.71 0.90
N GLN A 606 -0.25 4.27 1.56
CA GLN A 606 -0.23 3.01 2.29
C GLN A 606 -1.28 2.99 3.42
N LYS A 607 -1.37 4.08 4.19
CA LYS A 607 -2.35 4.21 5.28
C LYS A 607 -3.78 4.17 4.75
N VAL A 608 -4.10 4.93 3.70
CA VAL A 608 -5.44 4.97 3.11
C VAL A 608 -5.84 3.65 2.44
N THR A 609 -4.92 3.00 1.71
CA THR A 609 -5.18 1.70 1.06
C THR A 609 -5.37 0.55 2.03
N SER A 610 -4.89 0.69 3.27
CA SER A 610 -5.10 -0.30 4.32
C SER A 610 -6.42 -0.17 5.07
N LEU A 611 -7.20 0.89 4.81
CA LEU A 611 -8.46 1.11 5.53
C LEU A 611 -9.54 0.10 5.12
N PRO A 612 -10.13 -0.62 6.08
CA PRO A 612 -11.24 -1.53 5.82
C PRO A 612 -12.47 -0.77 5.32
N GLY A 613 -13.25 -1.40 4.45
CA GLY A 613 -14.49 -0.82 3.92
C GLY A 613 -14.33 0.33 2.91
N ILE A 614 -13.11 0.79 2.62
CA ILE A 614 -12.85 1.77 1.55
C ILE A 614 -12.19 1.11 0.35
N ILE A 615 -11.09 0.39 0.61
CA ILE A 615 -10.18 -0.07 -0.43
C ILE A 615 -10.09 -1.61 -0.49
N ASN A 616 -10.32 -2.27 0.64
CA ASN A 616 -10.33 -3.73 0.78
C ASN A 616 -11.78 -4.22 1.04
N GLY A 617 -12.43 -4.75 0.00
CA GLY A 617 -13.74 -5.42 0.07
C GLY A 617 -14.86 -4.75 -0.72
N HIS A 618 -15.72 -5.58 -1.35
CA HIS A 618 -16.88 -5.17 -2.16
C HIS A 618 -18.04 -4.55 -1.36
N LEU A 619 -17.95 -4.48 -0.03
CA LEU A 619 -19.11 -4.32 0.84
C LEU A 619 -18.94 -3.23 1.90
N GLY A 620 -18.21 -2.15 1.63
CA GLY A 620 -18.14 -1.00 2.54
C GLY A 620 -19.46 -0.23 2.54
N PHE A 621 -19.58 0.74 1.63
CA PHE A 621 -20.76 1.61 1.52
C PHE A 621 -22.05 0.87 1.17
N GLY A 622 -21.96 -0.17 0.33
CA GLY A 622 -23.09 -0.99 -0.11
C GLY A 622 -23.39 -2.20 0.78
N SER A 623 -22.76 -2.32 1.96
CA SER A 623 -22.94 -3.50 2.82
C SER A 623 -24.38 -3.66 3.33
N PRO A 624 -24.92 -4.88 3.37
CA PRO A 624 -26.08 -5.18 4.20
C PRO A 624 -25.73 -5.17 5.71
N ASN A 625 -24.44 -5.27 6.07
CA ASN A 625 -23.98 -5.20 7.45
C ASN A 625 -23.75 -3.74 7.88
N SER A 626 -24.60 -3.24 8.79
CA SER A 626 -24.50 -1.87 9.31
C SER A 626 -23.14 -1.53 9.91
N ALA A 627 -22.43 -2.48 10.53
CA ALA A 627 -21.10 -2.24 11.09
C ALA A 627 -20.05 -2.02 10.00
N SER A 628 -20.06 -2.83 8.94
CA SER A 628 -19.17 -2.65 7.79
C SER A 628 -19.47 -1.37 7.02
N ARG A 629 -20.75 -1.01 6.90
CA ARG A 629 -21.19 0.27 6.34
C ARG A 629 -20.72 1.46 7.16
N GLN A 630 -20.91 1.42 8.48
CA GLN A 630 -20.41 2.42 9.41
C GLN A 630 -18.90 2.59 9.31
N GLU A 631 -18.15 1.48 9.28
CA GLU A 631 -16.69 1.51 9.15
C GLU A 631 -16.25 2.18 7.85
N GLY A 632 -16.88 1.85 6.72
CA GLY A 632 -16.63 2.52 5.44
C GLY A 632 -16.96 4.02 5.46
N VAL A 633 -18.12 4.41 6.00
CA VAL A 633 -18.49 5.83 6.09
C VAL A 633 -17.51 6.60 6.99
N TYR A 634 -17.17 6.06 8.15
CA TYR A 634 -16.26 6.69 9.09
C TYR A 634 -14.85 6.80 8.50
N ASN A 635 -14.34 5.75 7.86
CA ASN A 635 -13.01 5.79 7.25
C ASN A 635 -12.92 6.83 6.11
N LEU A 636 -13.98 7.01 5.31
CA LEU A 636 -14.01 8.06 4.29
C LEU A 636 -14.01 9.46 4.91
N PHE A 637 -14.76 9.65 6.00
CA PHE A 637 -14.71 10.87 6.80
C PHE A 637 -13.28 11.16 7.29
N ARG A 638 -12.57 10.16 7.85
CA ARG A 638 -11.20 10.33 8.33
C ARG A 638 -10.22 10.70 7.23
N ILE A 639 -10.37 10.12 6.03
CA ILE A 639 -9.58 10.51 4.85
C ILE A 639 -9.80 12.00 4.55
N MET A 640 -11.05 12.42 4.40
CA MET A 640 -11.42 13.79 4.03
C MET A 640 -11.15 14.84 5.12
N ARG A 641 -11.07 14.43 6.38
CA ARG A 641 -10.64 15.30 7.48
C ARG A 641 -9.18 15.75 7.34
N GLY A 642 -8.33 14.91 6.72
CA GLY A 642 -6.94 15.26 6.42
C GLY A 642 -6.79 16.17 5.19
N TRP A 643 -7.88 16.48 4.48
CA TRP A 643 -7.83 17.38 3.33
C TRP A 643 -7.66 18.82 3.80
N GLY A 644 -6.67 19.51 3.24
CA GLY A 644 -6.38 20.90 3.53
C GLY A 644 -7.24 21.88 2.75
N PHE A 645 -6.81 23.14 2.78
CA PHE A 645 -7.47 24.26 2.09
C PHE A 645 -8.93 24.45 2.54
N SER A 646 -9.79 24.94 1.63
CA SER A 646 -11.24 25.05 1.82
C SER A 646 -11.99 23.75 1.56
N TYR A 647 -11.30 22.61 1.43
CA TYR A 647 -11.87 21.32 1.05
C TYR A 647 -11.91 20.29 2.20
N GLY A 648 -11.38 20.64 3.37
CA GLY A 648 -11.52 19.83 4.58
C GLY A 648 -12.98 19.78 5.08
N ILE A 649 -13.29 18.74 5.85
CA ILE A 649 -14.61 18.58 6.47
C ILE A 649 -14.91 19.77 7.39
N PRO A 650 -16.06 20.47 7.23
CA PRO A 650 -16.45 21.56 8.12
C PRO A 650 -16.56 21.11 9.58
N ALA A 651 -16.17 21.97 10.53
CA ALA A 651 -16.18 21.62 11.95
C ALA A 651 -17.55 21.14 12.47
N SER A 652 -18.65 21.76 11.99
CA SER A 652 -20.02 21.35 12.33
C SER A 652 -20.34 19.92 11.87
N MET A 653 -19.88 19.54 10.67
CA MET A 653 -20.03 18.19 10.13
C MET A 653 -19.13 17.20 10.88
N SER A 654 -17.91 17.62 11.23
CA SER A 654 -16.96 16.77 11.98
C SER A 654 -17.53 16.34 13.33
N VAL A 655 -18.15 17.25 14.09
CA VAL A 655 -18.75 16.92 15.40
C VAL A 655 -19.84 15.85 15.26
N TYR A 656 -20.63 15.91 14.19
CA TYR A 656 -21.67 14.91 13.92
C TYR A 656 -21.06 13.56 13.50
N LEU A 657 -20.09 13.55 12.59
CA LEU A 657 -19.49 12.33 12.05
C LEU A 657 -18.63 11.56 13.07
N GLU A 658 -18.12 12.22 14.11
CA GLU A 658 -17.44 11.53 15.21
C GLU A 658 -18.39 10.63 16.03
N GLN A 659 -19.71 10.88 15.96
CA GLN A 659 -20.72 10.07 16.67
C GLN A 659 -20.87 8.66 16.09
N ILE A 660 -20.42 8.43 14.85
CA ILE A 660 -20.45 7.11 14.21
C ILE A 660 -19.08 6.39 14.27
N GLY A 661 -18.17 6.86 15.12
CA GLY A 661 -16.82 6.31 15.26
C GLY A 661 -16.75 4.88 15.83
N PRO A 662 -15.54 4.33 15.97
CA PRO A 662 -15.33 2.96 16.44
C PRO A 662 -15.89 2.75 17.84
N GLY A 663 -16.60 1.63 18.03
CA GLY A 663 -17.24 1.28 19.31
C GLY A 663 -18.62 1.93 19.51
N GLN A 664 -19.08 2.76 18.58
CA GLN A 664 -20.45 3.27 18.55
C GLN A 664 -21.35 2.32 17.75
N THR A 665 -22.63 2.26 18.11
CA THR A 665 -23.68 1.55 17.37
C THR A 665 -24.80 2.54 17.04
N PRO A 666 -24.63 3.39 16.03
CA PRO A 666 -25.60 4.42 15.69
C PRO A 666 -26.91 3.79 15.21
N GLU A 667 -28.01 4.49 15.46
CA GLU A 667 -29.29 4.18 14.82
C GLU A 667 -29.18 4.31 13.29
N LEU A 668 -30.02 3.58 12.55
CA LEU A 668 -29.91 3.46 11.11
C LEU A 668 -30.09 4.82 10.39
N ASP A 669 -30.98 5.66 10.88
CA ASP A 669 -31.24 7.01 10.37
C ASP A 669 -30.03 7.94 10.57
N ILE A 670 -29.34 7.84 11.71
CA ILE A 670 -28.09 8.56 11.98
C ILE A 670 -27.02 8.11 10.98
N LEU A 671 -26.87 6.81 10.77
CA LEU A 671 -25.90 6.27 9.82
C LEU A 671 -26.21 6.70 8.38
N GLU A 672 -27.47 6.64 7.96
CA GLU A 672 -27.91 7.09 6.63
C GLU A 672 -27.68 8.58 6.41
N HIS A 673 -27.93 9.40 7.43
CA HIS A 673 -27.66 10.83 7.36
C HIS A 673 -26.14 11.11 7.31
N ALA A 674 -25.35 10.43 8.13
CA ALA A 674 -23.89 10.53 8.11
C ALA A 674 -23.32 10.13 6.73
N GLU A 675 -23.81 9.05 6.13
CA GLU A 675 -23.41 8.63 4.78
C GLU A 675 -23.75 9.69 3.74
N TYR A 676 -24.96 10.27 3.81
CA TYR A 676 -25.34 11.37 2.91
C TYR A 676 -24.40 12.57 3.03
N LEU A 677 -24.05 12.98 4.25
CA LEU A 677 -23.15 14.12 4.49
C LEU A 677 -21.74 13.86 3.94
N VAL A 678 -21.20 12.66 4.18
CA VAL A 678 -19.90 12.23 3.66
C VAL A 678 -19.92 12.17 2.13
N ALA A 679 -20.94 11.56 1.53
CA ALA A 679 -21.10 11.48 0.08
C ALA A 679 -21.23 12.88 -0.55
N LEU A 680 -22.04 13.76 0.05
CA LEU A 680 -22.21 15.13 -0.41
C LEU A 680 -20.88 15.88 -0.40
N HIS A 681 -20.14 15.84 0.71
CA HIS A 681 -18.84 16.52 0.81
C HIS A 681 -17.84 15.98 -0.21
N TYR A 682 -17.74 14.65 -0.35
CA TYR A 682 -16.87 14.01 -1.34
C TYR A 682 -17.20 14.46 -2.77
N ILE A 683 -18.46 14.33 -3.17
CA ILE A 683 -18.89 14.62 -4.55
C ILE A 683 -18.75 16.12 -4.85
N SER A 684 -19.14 17.00 -3.92
CA SER A 684 -18.98 18.45 -4.08
C SER A 684 -17.51 18.83 -4.25
N THR A 685 -16.65 18.30 -3.37
CA THR A 685 -15.21 18.58 -3.40
C THR A 685 -14.57 18.05 -4.68
N TYR A 686 -14.88 16.81 -5.07
CA TYR A 686 -14.35 16.21 -6.29
C TYR A 686 -14.81 16.96 -7.53
N ALA A 687 -16.11 17.26 -7.63
CA ALA A 687 -16.67 17.97 -8.76
C ALA A 687 -16.09 19.38 -8.89
N ASP A 688 -15.95 20.10 -7.78
CA ASP A 688 -15.33 21.42 -7.79
C ASP A 688 -13.84 21.37 -8.16
N PHE A 689 -13.07 20.40 -7.65
CA PHE A 689 -11.64 20.34 -7.91
C PHE A 689 -11.30 19.82 -9.32
N PHE A 690 -11.88 18.67 -9.70
CA PHE A 690 -11.60 17.99 -10.97
C PHE A 690 -12.48 18.46 -12.13
N LYS A 691 -13.49 19.30 -11.87
CA LYS A 691 -14.44 19.82 -12.87
C LYS A 691 -15.09 18.69 -13.69
N ARG A 692 -15.46 17.61 -13.01
CA ARG A 692 -16.27 16.50 -13.51
C ARG A 692 -16.95 15.74 -12.36
N ALA A 693 -18.05 15.06 -12.64
CA ALA A 693 -18.64 14.12 -11.69
C ALA A 693 -17.66 12.96 -11.38
N PRO A 694 -17.53 12.55 -10.11
CA PRO A 694 -16.84 11.31 -9.75
C PRO A 694 -17.69 10.08 -10.11
N VAL A 695 -17.03 8.93 -10.22
CA VAL A 695 -17.70 7.63 -10.12
C VAL A 695 -18.08 7.40 -8.65
N ILE A 696 -19.32 7.00 -8.39
CA ILE A 696 -19.85 6.77 -7.03
C ILE A 696 -20.02 5.26 -6.75
N PRO A 697 -19.86 4.82 -5.50
CA PRO A 697 -20.02 3.42 -5.13
C PRO A 697 -21.46 2.93 -5.35
N HIS A 698 -21.56 1.63 -5.62
CA HIS A 698 -22.82 0.91 -5.78
C HIS A 698 -22.87 -0.27 -4.79
N SER A 699 -24.03 -0.91 -4.72
CA SER A 699 -24.26 -2.18 -4.02
C SER A 699 -24.52 -3.27 -5.06
N PHE A 700 -23.81 -4.39 -4.91
CA PHE A 700 -23.99 -5.57 -5.75
C PHE A 700 -24.96 -6.57 -5.12
#